data_AF-A0A6N6SW41-F1
#
_entry.id   AF-A0A6N6SW41-F1
#
_cell.length_a   1.000
_cell.length_b   1.000
_cell.length_c   1.000
_cell.angle_alpha   90.00
_cell.angle_beta   90.00
_cell.angle_gamma   90.00
#
_symmetry.space_group_name_H-M   'P 1'
#
loop_
_entity.id
_entity.type
_entity.pdbx_description
1 polymer ?
#
loop_
_entity_poly.entity_id
_entity_poly.type
_entity_poly.pdbx_seq_one_letter_code
_entity_poly.pdbx_strand_id
1 'polypeptide(L)'
;MNDVTGIRQSDQSRALWLSTIAFTICFAVWTIFSIIGVQIKKDLGLNDTQFGLLVGTPILTGSLIRLMLGIWTDQYGGRIVYTAVMLSAAVATWLLTFAYDYPTFLLAALGVGIAGGSFAVGIAYVSRWYPKEKQGTALGVFGAGNVGAAVTKFIAPFIMVAYGWKAVANIWAVAIAVMAVVFWLATKDDPQLEARRRAGVKPDSLWTMIEPLKNVQVWRFSLYYFFVFGAFVALALWLPRYLIGVYDLDITTAGMIGAFYSVPASLFRIYGGVLSDKYGARRVMYWTFGVSVVACFILSYPPTTYIVQGIRGPMSFRLETGLLAFTVIVFILGFFMSLGKAAVYKHIPVYYPQHVGSVGGVVGLVGGLGGFVLPILFGALNDLTGVWQSCFMALFAVAGLALVWMHVSIRAMEREALGPELKKLPELPEMQEIHGPRQVGVLGPHLIEDWRPEDKEFWDTKGRAIARRNLLISIPALLLSFAVWMVWSVVVAKLPSIGFTYSTDQLFWLAALPGLSGATLRIFYSFMVPIFGGRLWTTLTTWSLIIPALGIGMAVQNPDTPYWLFLALALLCGFGGGNFASSMSNISFFFPKAEKGNALALNAGLGNLGVSVVQFVVPLIITAGVFGWFGGAPVMIKEAGKEVPLWLQNAGYVWVPFIAASAFAAWFGMNDLASAKASFAEQAVIFQRQHNWIMCWLYTGTFGSFIGYSAGFPLLAKTQFPEVNALAYAFLGPLVGAVSRSMTGWISDRYGGGRVTFWVFVGMAVGVAGVLYFLGIKSWPGFFAMFLFLFFVSGVGNASTFQMIPAIMRKEMDRLMPEGDAAARVRQSEKESAAIIGFSSAIAAYGAFFIPKSYGTSISMTGGPQAALWGFLIFYLSCIAITWWFYTRRGGLLRDIERGGPSPSSRTPAAQPAA
;
A
#
# COMPACT_ATOMS: atom_id res chain seq x y z
N MET A 1 1.50 40.93 -18.86
CA MET A 1 2.51 39.85 -18.83
C MET A 1 3.12 39.85 -17.44
N ASN A 2 3.19 38.69 -16.75
CA ASN A 2 3.80 38.61 -15.41
C ASN A 2 5.32 38.63 -15.57
N ASP A 3 5.91 39.83 -15.64
CA ASP A 3 7.36 39.99 -15.69
C ASP A 3 7.91 39.87 -14.26
N VAL A 4 8.35 38.67 -13.90
CA VAL A 4 8.87 38.33 -12.56
C VAL A 4 10.39 38.52 -12.49
N THR A 5 10.99 39.09 -13.55
CA THR A 5 12.43 39.36 -13.65
C THR A 5 12.83 40.45 -12.66
N GLY A 6 13.52 40.07 -11.58
CA GLY A 6 14.08 40.99 -10.59
C GLY A 6 13.62 40.78 -9.13
N ILE A 7 12.70 39.85 -8.86
CA ILE A 7 12.32 39.52 -7.47
C ILE A 7 13.42 38.68 -6.80
N ARG A 8 13.90 39.09 -5.62
CA ARG A 8 14.84 38.30 -4.82
C ARG A 8 14.21 37.00 -4.32
N GLN A 9 14.93 35.88 -4.46
CA GLN A 9 14.48 34.57 -4.00
C GLN A 9 14.17 34.52 -2.49
N SER A 10 14.85 35.35 -1.69
CA SER A 10 14.57 35.53 -0.26
C SER A 10 13.18 36.09 0.01
N ASP A 11 12.71 37.06 -0.80
CA ASP A 11 11.40 37.68 -0.65
C ASP A 11 10.27 36.70 -1.06
N GLN A 12 10.49 35.90 -2.11
CA GLN A 12 9.58 34.82 -2.53
C GLN A 12 9.41 33.76 -1.44
N SER A 13 10.53 33.32 -0.86
CA SER A 13 10.54 32.30 0.20
C SER A 13 9.88 32.83 1.47
N ARG A 14 10.15 34.10 1.82
CA ARG A 14 9.57 34.76 2.99
C ARG A 14 8.06 34.91 2.87
N ALA A 15 7.56 35.37 1.72
CA ALA A 15 6.11 35.47 1.47
C ALA A 15 5.43 34.09 1.56
N LEU A 16 6.01 33.06 0.96
CA LEU A 16 5.47 31.72 0.99
C LEU A 16 5.40 31.14 2.41
N TRP A 17 6.52 31.12 3.13
CA TRP A 17 6.59 30.46 4.44
C TRP A 17 5.79 31.22 5.51
N LEU A 18 5.87 32.55 5.56
CA LEU A 18 5.09 33.33 6.52
C LEU A 18 3.59 33.21 6.26
N SER A 19 3.16 33.22 4.99
CA SER A 19 1.74 32.97 4.66
C SER A 19 1.31 31.55 5.00
N THR A 20 2.18 30.56 4.84
CA THR A 20 1.88 29.16 5.19
C THR A 20 1.72 28.99 6.71
N ILE A 21 2.61 29.59 7.51
CA ILE A 21 2.55 29.57 8.98
C ILE A 21 1.32 30.34 9.47
N ALA A 22 1.08 31.54 8.92
CA ALA A 22 -0.11 32.33 9.24
C ALA A 22 -1.40 31.57 8.90
N PHE A 23 -1.46 30.94 7.73
CA PHE A 23 -2.59 30.09 7.35
C PHE A 23 -2.75 28.91 8.30
N THR A 24 -1.66 28.30 8.76
CA THR A 24 -1.68 27.21 9.75
C THR A 24 -2.35 27.64 11.06
N ILE A 25 -1.96 28.79 11.60
CA ILE A 25 -2.53 29.32 12.84
C ILE A 25 -4.00 29.70 12.62
N CYS A 26 -4.32 30.41 11.53
CA CYS A 26 -5.71 30.73 11.19
C CYS A 26 -6.58 29.48 11.04
N PHE A 27 -6.08 28.41 10.41
CA PHE A 27 -6.83 27.18 10.21
C PHE A 27 -7.02 26.41 11.53
N ALA A 28 -6.04 26.49 12.44
CA ALA A 28 -6.16 25.95 13.79
C ALA A 28 -7.31 26.64 14.55
N VAL A 29 -7.34 27.99 14.54
CA VAL A 29 -8.44 28.78 15.12
C VAL A 29 -9.77 28.48 14.44
N TRP A 30 -9.78 28.39 13.12
CA TRP A 30 -10.99 28.12 12.35
C TRP A 30 -11.65 26.78 12.67
N THR A 31 -10.86 25.81 13.15
CA THR A 31 -11.32 24.46 13.52
C THR A 31 -11.35 24.23 15.03
N ILE A 32 -11.26 25.29 15.84
CA ILE A 32 -11.18 25.23 17.31
C ILE A 32 -12.34 24.43 17.93
N PHE A 33 -13.56 24.59 17.39
CA PHE A 33 -14.78 23.92 17.85
C PHE A 33 -14.77 22.40 17.66
N SER A 34 -13.82 21.83 16.91
CA SER A 34 -13.67 20.36 16.82
C SER A 34 -13.37 19.70 18.18
N ILE A 35 -12.71 20.43 19.09
CA ILE A 35 -12.37 19.95 20.44
C ILE A 35 -13.23 20.67 21.49
N ILE A 36 -13.18 22.00 21.53
CA ILE A 36 -13.92 22.75 22.56
C ILE A 36 -15.43 22.59 22.43
N GLY A 37 -15.93 22.35 21.21
CA GLY A 37 -17.35 22.15 20.95
C GLY A 37 -17.90 20.89 21.60
N VAL A 38 -17.06 19.86 21.83
CA VAL A 38 -17.48 18.63 22.52
C VAL A 38 -17.80 18.91 23.98
N GLN A 39 -16.98 19.75 24.64
CA GLN A 39 -17.24 20.20 26.00
C GLN A 39 -18.45 21.12 26.04
N ILE A 40 -18.56 22.10 25.14
CA ILE A 40 -19.71 23.03 25.08
C ILE A 40 -21.02 22.27 24.84
N LYS A 41 -21.02 21.23 23.98
CA LYS A 41 -22.16 20.32 23.79
C LYS A 41 -22.60 19.69 25.10
N LYS A 42 -21.65 19.22 25.91
CA LYS A 42 -21.93 18.63 27.22
C LYS A 42 -22.48 19.67 28.20
N ASP A 43 -21.85 20.85 28.26
CA ASP A 43 -22.21 21.93 29.19
C ASP A 43 -23.63 22.48 28.90
N LEU A 44 -24.04 22.54 27.63
CA LEU A 44 -25.35 23.06 27.20
C LEU A 44 -26.39 21.97 26.89
N GLY A 45 -26.03 20.69 27.01
CA GLY A 45 -26.93 19.57 26.70
C GLY A 45 -27.39 19.50 25.23
N LEU A 46 -26.52 19.83 24.28
CA LEU A 46 -26.88 19.93 22.86
C LEU A 46 -27.05 18.55 22.19
N ASN A 47 -28.05 18.42 21.30
CA ASN A 47 -28.16 17.25 20.41
C ASN A 47 -27.06 17.26 19.33
N ASP A 48 -26.97 16.20 18.50
CA ASP A 48 -25.89 16.11 17.52
C ASP A 48 -26.09 17.09 16.34
N THR A 49 -27.33 17.45 15.99
CA THR A 49 -27.66 18.49 15.00
C THR A 49 -27.19 19.88 15.44
N GLN A 50 -27.48 20.27 16.68
CA GLN A 50 -27.05 21.53 17.28
C GLN A 50 -25.52 21.60 17.38
N PHE A 51 -24.88 20.50 17.79
CA PHE A 51 -23.42 20.41 17.75
C PHE A 51 -22.88 20.58 16.32
N GLY A 52 -23.50 19.92 15.33
CA GLY A 52 -23.17 20.07 13.91
C GLY A 52 -23.26 21.51 13.42
N LEU A 53 -24.32 22.23 13.79
CA LEU A 53 -24.48 23.65 13.48
C LEU A 53 -23.40 24.50 14.17
N LEU A 54 -23.13 24.27 15.46
CA LEU A 54 -22.09 24.97 16.21
C LEU A 54 -20.70 24.84 15.57
N VAL A 55 -20.27 23.61 15.26
CA VAL A 55 -18.95 23.38 14.67
C VAL A 55 -18.88 23.83 13.21
N GLY A 56 -20.00 23.81 12.48
CA GLY A 56 -20.07 24.26 11.09
C GLY A 56 -20.10 25.80 10.94
N THR A 57 -20.63 26.52 11.93
CA THR A 57 -20.89 27.98 11.84
C THR A 57 -19.64 28.82 11.54
N PRO A 58 -18.46 28.57 12.14
CA PRO A 58 -17.22 29.27 11.75
C PRO A 58 -16.86 28.99 10.28
N ILE A 59 -17.15 27.78 9.80
CA ILE A 59 -16.87 27.39 8.41
C ILE A 59 -17.75 28.18 7.44
N LEU A 60 -19.01 28.47 7.80
CA LEU A 60 -19.90 29.30 7.00
C LEU A 60 -19.32 30.69 6.77
N THR A 61 -18.99 31.43 7.84
CA THR A 61 -18.42 32.79 7.71
C THR A 61 -17.15 32.76 6.87
N GLY A 62 -16.21 31.86 7.21
CA GLY A 62 -14.95 31.73 6.49
C GLY A 62 -15.14 31.41 5.00
N SER A 63 -16.21 30.70 4.64
CA SER A 63 -16.52 30.37 3.25
C SER A 63 -17.13 31.55 2.49
N LEU A 64 -18.08 32.25 3.09
CA LEU A 64 -18.77 33.39 2.47
C LEU A 64 -17.82 34.57 2.23
N ILE A 65 -16.98 34.90 3.22
CA ILE A 65 -16.10 36.07 3.11
C ILE A 65 -14.90 35.84 2.18
N ARG A 66 -14.60 34.60 1.78
CA ARG A 66 -13.46 34.27 0.89
C ARG A 66 -13.48 35.05 -0.41
N LEU A 67 -14.65 35.18 -1.03
CA LEU A 67 -14.79 35.93 -2.28
C LEU A 67 -14.44 37.40 -2.05
N MET A 68 -15.00 38.01 -1.01
CA MET A 68 -14.75 39.43 -0.69
C MET A 68 -13.29 39.68 -0.31
N LEU A 69 -12.70 38.84 0.54
CA LEU A 69 -11.32 38.98 0.97
C LEU A 69 -10.30 38.74 -0.15
N GLY A 70 -10.60 37.83 -1.09
CA GLY A 70 -9.79 37.67 -2.30
C GLY A 70 -9.74 38.96 -3.11
N ILE A 71 -10.90 39.59 -3.33
CA ILE A 71 -10.99 40.85 -4.07
C ILE A 71 -10.32 42.00 -3.31
N TRP A 72 -10.53 42.11 -1.99
CA TRP A 72 -9.85 43.10 -1.17
C TRP A 72 -8.34 42.92 -1.17
N THR A 73 -7.86 41.68 -1.25
CA THR A 73 -6.44 41.40 -1.41
C THR A 73 -5.93 41.94 -2.74
N ASP A 74 -6.72 41.82 -3.81
CA ASP A 74 -6.36 42.35 -5.11
C ASP A 74 -6.38 43.89 -5.17
N GLN A 75 -7.26 44.52 -4.38
CA GLN A 75 -7.42 45.98 -4.34
C GLN A 75 -6.44 46.66 -3.38
N TYR A 76 -6.36 46.19 -2.14
CA TYR A 76 -5.64 46.84 -1.04
C TYR A 76 -4.27 46.20 -0.74
N GLY A 77 -4.05 44.97 -1.20
CA GLY A 77 -2.81 44.23 -1.01
C GLY A 77 -2.88 43.17 0.08
N GLY A 78 -2.19 42.06 -0.16
CA GLY A 78 -2.23 40.89 0.73
C GLY A 78 -1.70 41.18 2.13
N ARG A 79 -0.65 42.01 2.27
CA ARG A 79 -0.07 42.34 3.59
C ARG A 79 -1.10 42.94 4.55
N ILE A 80 -1.83 43.97 4.11
CA ILE A 80 -2.83 44.67 4.92
C ILE A 80 -4.01 43.75 5.23
N VAL A 81 -4.57 43.12 4.19
CA VAL A 81 -5.78 42.32 4.34
C VAL A 81 -5.53 41.09 5.23
N TYR A 82 -4.38 40.44 5.10
CA TYR A 82 -4.04 39.27 5.92
C TYR A 82 -3.87 39.65 7.39
N THR A 83 -3.19 40.77 7.69
CA THR A 83 -3.05 41.27 9.06
C THR A 83 -4.41 41.65 9.66
N ALA A 84 -5.27 42.33 8.90
CA ALA A 84 -6.61 42.68 9.36
C ALA A 84 -7.48 41.45 9.67
N VAL A 85 -7.43 40.42 8.81
CA VAL A 85 -8.12 39.14 9.03
C VAL A 85 -7.62 38.45 10.30
N MET A 86 -6.30 38.43 10.54
CA MET A 86 -5.75 37.80 11.74
C MET A 86 -6.11 38.55 13.02
N LEU A 87 -6.05 39.90 13.03
CA LEU A 87 -6.41 40.70 14.21
C LEU A 87 -7.91 40.62 14.52
N SER A 88 -8.76 40.71 13.50
CA SER A 88 -10.21 40.56 13.69
C SER A 88 -10.58 39.16 14.18
N ALA A 89 -9.95 38.11 13.64
CA ALA A 89 -10.10 36.74 14.13
C ALA A 89 -9.57 36.58 15.57
N ALA A 90 -8.47 37.25 15.95
CA ALA A 90 -7.95 37.26 17.31
C ALA A 90 -8.99 37.80 18.30
N VAL A 91 -9.54 38.98 17.98
CA VAL A 91 -10.57 39.64 18.80
C VAL A 91 -11.81 38.75 18.91
N ALA A 92 -12.30 38.21 17.80
CA ALA A 92 -13.46 37.33 17.81
C ALA A 92 -13.23 36.04 18.62
N THR A 93 -12.03 35.47 18.55
CA THR A 93 -11.65 34.26 19.33
C THR A 93 -11.52 34.56 20.82
N TRP A 94 -11.08 35.76 21.19
CA TRP A 94 -11.10 36.20 22.58
C TRP A 94 -12.52 36.42 23.10
N LEU A 95 -13.37 37.07 22.28
CA LEU A 95 -14.77 37.33 22.59
C LEU A 95 -15.59 36.05 22.79
N LEU A 96 -15.18 34.94 22.20
CA LEU A 96 -15.77 33.61 22.43
C LEU A 96 -15.84 33.22 23.90
N THR A 97 -14.89 33.66 24.74
CA THR A 97 -14.88 33.29 26.17
C THR A 97 -16.00 33.90 27.00
N PHE A 98 -16.70 34.90 26.44
CA PHE A 98 -17.86 35.56 27.05
C PHE A 98 -19.19 34.93 26.64
N ALA A 99 -19.20 33.97 25.70
CA ALA A 99 -20.41 33.24 25.33
C ALA A 99 -20.88 32.33 26.48
N TYR A 100 -22.20 32.27 26.71
CA TYR A 100 -22.80 31.56 27.84
C TYR A 100 -24.03 30.71 27.46
N ASP A 101 -24.67 30.99 26.31
CA ASP A 101 -25.82 30.24 25.80
C ASP A 101 -25.64 29.88 24.32
N TYR A 102 -26.47 28.98 23.80
CA TYR A 102 -26.30 28.46 22.44
C TYR A 102 -26.30 29.56 21.35
N PRO A 103 -27.22 30.57 21.36
CA PRO A 103 -27.16 31.67 20.40
C PRO A 103 -25.89 32.53 20.50
N THR A 104 -25.42 32.86 21.71
CA THR A 104 -24.16 33.63 21.86
C THR A 104 -22.95 32.83 21.39
N PHE A 105 -22.95 31.51 21.57
CA PHE A 105 -21.92 30.64 20.98
C PHE A 105 -21.96 30.62 19.46
N LEU A 106 -23.14 30.59 18.83
CA LEU A 106 -23.27 30.69 17.37
C LEU A 106 -22.78 32.05 16.86
N LEU A 107 -23.12 33.15 17.54
CA LEU A 107 -22.64 34.48 17.19
C LEU A 107 -21.11 34.59 17.30
N ALA A 108 -20.54 34.09 18.39
CA ALA A 108 -19.09 34.04 18.56
C ALA A 108 -18.42 33.15 17.50
N ALA A 109 -19.04 32.00 17.18
CA ALA A 109 -18.57 31.09 16.13
C ALA A 109 -18.55 31.75 14.75
N LEU A 110 -19.55 32.58 14.42
CA LEU A 110 -19.54 33.39 13.19
C LEU A 110 -18.30 34.30 13.14
N GLY A 111 -17.96 34.96 14.25
CA GLY A 111 -16.77 35.81 14.35
C GLY A 111 -15.46 35.04 14.22
N VAL A 112 -15.31 33.92 14.92
CA VAL A 112 -14.13 33.02 14.81
C VAL A 112 -13.92 32.57 13.35
N GLY A 113 -15.02 32.42 12.60
CA GLY A 113 -15.00 32.06 11.19
C GLY A 113 -14.22 33.02 10.27
N ILE A 114 -13.96 34.26 10.69
CA ILE A 114 -13.14 35.23 9.93
C ILE A 114 -11.76 34.63 9.61
N ALA A 115 -11.19 33.84 10.52
CA ALA A 115 -9.91 33.15 10.31
C ALA A 115 -9.90 32.28 9.04
N GLY A 116 -11.04 31.67 8.67
CA GLY A 116 -11.19 30.84 7.48
C GLY A 116 -11.06 31.56 6.15
N GLY A 117 -11.19 32.90 6.17
CA GLY A 117 -11.01 33.78 5.02
C GLY A 117 -9.55 33.95 4.60
N SER A 118 -8.60 33.69 5.51
CA SER A 118 -7.15 33.80 5.27
C SER A 118 -6.64 32.98 4.08
N PHE A 119 -7.32 31.90 3.72
CA PHE A 119 -6.97 31.08 2.56
C PHE A 119 -7.04 31.86 1.24
N ALA A 120 -8.12 32.62 1.02
CA ALA A 120 -8.30 33.40 -0.21
C ALA A 120 -7.25 34.52 -0.31
N VAL A 121 -7.00 35.20 0.81
CA VAL A 121 -5.97 36.23 0.93
C VAL A 121 -4.59 35.66 0.61
N GLY A 122 -4.25 34.50 1.18
CA GLY A 122 -2.94 33.88 0.96
C GLY A 122 -2.74 33.33 -0.45
N ILE A 123 -3.77 32.79 -1.11
CA ILE A 123 -3.67 32.42 -2.53
C ILE A 123 -3.37 33.67 -3.38
N ALA A 124 -4.17 34.72 -3.20
CA ALA A 124 -4.02 35.95 -3.97
C ALA A 124 -2.65 36.61 -3.71
N TYR A 125 -2.18 36.61 -2.47
CA TYR A 125 -0.88 37.16 -2.10
C TYR A 125 0.29 36.32 -2.64
N VAL A 126 0.35 35.01 -2.32
CA VAL A 126 1.49 34.14 -2.65
C VAL A 126 1.65 33.95 -4.15
N SER A 127 0.55 33.82 -4.91
CA SER A 127 0.62 33.60 -6.36
C SER A 127 1.35 34.71 -7.13
N ARG A 128 1.31 35.95 -6.64
CA ARG A 128 1.95 37.12 -7.27
C ARG A 128 3.46 37.16 -7.12
N TRP A 129 4.04 36.38 -6.20
CA TRP A 129 5.49 36.29 -5.99
C TRP A 129 6.17 35.27 -6.91
N TYR A 130 5.39 34.39 -7.56
CA TYR A 130 5.90 33.28 -8.35
C TYR A 130 5.45 33.34 -9.82
N PRO A 131 6.30 32.91 -10.77
CA PRO A 131 5.92 32.80 -12.18
C PRO A 131 4.90 31.68 -12.39
N LYS A 132 4.11 31.74 -13.48
CA LYS A 132 2.95 30.86 -13.73
C LYS A 132 3.29 29.37 -13.63
N GLU A 133 4.50 29.01 -14.05
CA GLU A 133 5.01 27.63 -14.08
C GLU A 133 5.27 27.10 -12.66
N LYS A 134 5.56 27.97 -11.69
CA LYS A 134 5.86 27.60 -10.28
C LYS A 134 4.71 27.88 -9.32
N GLN A 135 3.65 28.58 -9.75
CA GLN A 135 2.50 28.92 -8.91
C GLN A 135 1.81 27.69 -8.34
N GLY A 136 1.64 26.61 -9.12
CA GLY A 136 1.02 25.37 -8.62
C GLY A 136 1.73 24.77 -7.41
N THR A 137 3.07 24.74 -7.45
CA THR A 137 3.89 24.22 -6.34
C THR A 137 3.84 25.16 -5.12
N ALA A 138 3.97 26.48 -5.34
CA ALA A 138 3.91 27.47 -4.26
C ALA A 138 2.54 27.46 -3.55
N LEU A 139 1.44 27.41 -4.31
CA LEU A 139 0.09 27.29 -3.77
C LEU A 139 -0.16 25.94 -3.08
N GLY A 140 0.51 24.88 -3.54
CA GLY A 140 0.52 23.57 -2.86
C GLY A 140 1.16 23.64 -1.47
N VAL A 141 2.33 24.28 -1.35
CA VAL A 141 3.04 24.49 -0.07
C VAL A 141 2.23 25.38 0.86
N PHE A 142 1.73 26.51 0.35
CA PHE A 142 0.81 27.37 1.11
C PHE A 142 -0.41 26.60 1.60
N GLY A 143 -1.03 25.82 0.71
CA GLY A 143 -2.19 25.00 1.01
C GLY A 143 -1.95 23.87 2.02
N ALA A 144 -0.69 23.54 2.34
CA ALA A 144 -0.34 22.60 3.41
C ALA A 144 -0.64 23.18 4.80
N GLY A 145 -0.85 24.51 4.93
CA GLY A 145 -1.28 25.14 6.17
C GLY A 145 -2.62 24.64 6.72
N ASN A 146 -3.40 23.87 5.96
CA ASN A 146 -4.53 23.11 6.51
C ASN A 146 -4.13 22.18 7.69
N VAL A 147 -2.82 21.90 7.86
CA VAL A 147 -2.28 21.17 9.00
C VAL A 147 -2.65 21.80 10.34
N GLY A 148 -3.05 23.07 10.37
CA GLY A 148 -3.60 23.73 11.55
C GLY A 148 -4.72 22.95 12.23
N ALA A 149 -5.55 22.22 11.47
CA ALA A 149 -6.59 21.36 12.06
C ALA A 149 -6.05 20.16 12.84
N ALA A 150 -4.83 19.70 12.52
CA ALA A 150 -4.13 18.73 13.35
C ALA A 150 -3.50 19.39 14.58
N VAL A 151 -2.96 20.61 14.43
CA VAL A 151 -2.37 21.35 15.55
C VAL A 151 -3.39 21.57 16.66
N THR A 152 -4.61 22.02 16.31
CA THR A 152 -5.71 22.14 17.29
C THR A 152 -6.03 20.80 17.95
N LYS A 153 -6.19 19.74 17.17
CA LYS A 153 -6.53 18.41 17.72
C LYS A 153 -5.44 17.82 18.60
N PHE A 154 -4.19 18.16 18.34
CA PHE A 154 -3.06 17.70 19.13
C PHE A 154 -2.90 18.53 20.40
N ILE A 155 -2.93 19.86 20.31
CA ILE A 155 -2.60 20.75 21.44
C ILE A 155 -3.81 21.06 22.32
N ALA A 156 -4.99 21.29 21.73
CA ALA A 156 -6.17 21.77 22.47
C ALA A 156 -6.66 20.81 23.57
N PRO A 157 -6.68 19.47 23.39
CA PRO A 157 -7.13 18.57 24.45
C PRO A 157 -6.29 18.67 25.72
N PHE A 158 -4.96 18.81 25.61
CA PHE A 158 -4.08 18.94 26.78
C PHE A 158 -4.34 20.24 27.55
N ILE A 159 -4.46 21.36 26.83
CA ILE A 159 -4.78 22.66 27.44
C ILE A 159 -6.17 22.60 28.08
N MET A 160 -7.14 21.98 27.41
CA MET A 160 -8.52 21.91 27.89
C MET A 160 -8.65 21.06 29.15
N VAL A 161 -7.91 19.95 29.25
CA VAL A 161 -7.87 19.12 30.46
C VAL A 161 -7.21 19.86 31.62
N ALA A 162 -6.15 20.64 31.37
CA ALA A 162 -5.41 21.34 32.43
C ALA A 162 -6.06 22.66 32.88
N TYR A 163 -6.61 23.44 31.95
CA TYR A 163 -7.02 24.85 32.17
C TYR A 163 -8.41 25.18 31.62
N GLY A 164 -9.13 24.19 31.07
CA GLY A 164 -10.47 24.38 30.50
C GLY A 164 -10.48 24.95 29.08
N TRP A 165 -11.65 24.93 28.45
CA TRP A 165 -11.80 25.32 27.04
C TRP A 165 -11.60 26.83 26.80
N LYS A 166 -11.86 27.69 27.81
CA LYS A 166 -11.62 29.14 27.71
C LYS A 166 -10.13 29.46 27.54
N ALA A 167 -9.25 28.71 28.21
CA ALA A 167 -7.81 28.85 28.06
C ALA A 167 -7.36 28.51 26.63
N VAL A 168 -7.95 27.49 26.01
CA VAL A 168 -7.71 27.14 24.59
C VAL A 168 -8.02 28.33 23.68
N ALA A 169 -9.19 28.96 23.84
CA ALA A 169 -9.58 30.13 23.05
C ALA A 169 -8.62 31.32 23.24
N ASN A 170 -8.26 31.64 24.50
CA ASN A 170 -7.34 32.74 24.80
C ASN A 170 -5.94 32.52 24.20
N ILE A 171 -5.39 31.30 24.31
CA ILE A 171 -4.07 30.97 23.76
C ILE A 171 -4.08 31.10 22.23
N TRP A 172 -5.13 30.61 21.57
CA TRP A 172 -5.28 30.74 20.12
C TRP A 172 -5.46 32.20 19.67
N ALA A 173 -6.21 33.01 20.42
CA ALA A 173 -6.38 34.43 20.17
C ALA A 173 -5.04 35.21 20.29
N VAL A 174 -4.23 34.90 21.30
CA VAL A 174 -2.89 35.49 21.44
C VAL A 174 -1.97 35.03 20.31
N ALA A 175 -1.97 33.73 19.98
CA ALA A 175 -1.12 33.18 18.93
C ALA A 175 -1.38 33.83 17.56
N ILE A 176 -2.66 34.01 17.19
CA ILE A 176 -3.02 34.65 15.91
C ILE A 176 -2.75 36.16 15.92
N ALA A 177 -2.89 36.84 17.07
CA ALA A 177 -2.50 38.25 17.21
C ALA A 177 -0.98 38.45 17.06
N VAL A 178 -0.18 37.63 17.74
CA VAL A 178 1.29 37.64 17.60
C VAL A 178 1.69 37.37 16.16
N MET A 179 1.07 36.38 15.51
CA MET A 179 1.32 36.11 14.10
C MET A 179 0.92 37.29 13.20
N ALA A 180 -0.14 38.02 13.52
CA ALA A 180 -0.53 39.22 12.77
C ALA A 180 0.56 40.31 12.81
N VAL A 181 1.15 40.54 13.98
CA VAL A 181 2.26 41.48 14.19
C VAL A 181 3.50 41.01 13.44
N VAL A 182 3.88 39.73 13.59
CA VAL A 182 5.03 39.15 12.89
C VAL A 182 4.84 39.24 11.38
N PHE A 183 3.67 38.89 10.87
CA PHE A 183 3.36 38.97 9.43
C PHE A 183 3.43 40.41 8.93
N TRP A 184 2.86 41.37 9.68
CA TRP A 184 2.93 42.78 9.33
C TRP A 184 4.37 43.29 9.22
N LEU A 185 5.22 42.99 10.21
CA LEU A 185 6.60 43.46 10.27
C LEU A 185 7.51 42.73 9.26
N ALA A 186 7.27 41.44 9.03
CA ALA A 186 8.17 40.59 8.26
C ALA A 186 7.75 40.38 6.79
N THR A 187 6.62 40.91 6.32
CA THR A 187 6.20 40.80 4.90
C THR A 187 6.27 42.13 4.16
N LYS A 188 6.16 42.09 2.82
CA LYS A 188 6.18 43.26 1.90
C LYS A 188 4.91 43.28 1.06
N ASP A 189 4.58 44.43 0.47
CA ASP A 189 3.52 44.50 -0.52
C ASP A 189 3.92 43.69 -1.77
N ASP A 190 2.94 43.14 -2.48
CA ASP A 190 3.25 42.32 -3.66
C ASP A 190 3.76 43.20 -4.83
N PRO A 191 4.68 42.70 -5.66
CA PRO A 191 5.34 43.51 -6.70
C PRO A 191 4.37 44.08 -7.74
N GLN A 192 3.27 43.38 -8.01
CA GLN A 192 2.26 43.82 -8.97
C GLN A 192 1.44 44.99 -8.43
N LEU A 193 1.10 44.96 -7.15
CA LEU A 193 0.46 46.08 -6.47
C LEU A 193 1.37 47.31 -6.42
N GLU A 194 2.65 47.13 -6.10
CA GLU A 194 3.63 48.22 -6.12
C GLU A 194 3.77 48.82 -7.52
N ALA A 195 3.87 47.98 -8.56
CA ALA A 195 3.91 48.43 -9.95
C ALA A 195 2.62 49.15 -10.37
N ARG A 196 1.44 48.63 -9.99
CA ARG A 196 0.14 49.23 -10.29
C ARG A 196 -0.01 50.60 -9.61
N ARG A 197 0.39 50.72 -8.34
CA ARG A 197 0.38 52.00 -7.60
C ARG A 197 1.34 53.01 -8.23
N ARG A 198 2.53 52.58 -8.67
CA ARG A 198 3.48 53.43 -9.38
C ARG A 198 2.96 53.90 -10.75
N ALA A 199 2.17 53.07 -11.43
CA ALA A 199 1.57 53.38 -12.73
C ALA A 199 0.22 54.13 -12.65
N GLY A 200 -0.33 54.37 -11.45
CA GLY A 200 -1.60 55.08 -11.27
C GLY A 200 -2.85 54.36 -11.79
N VAL A 201 -2.74 53.05 -12.09
CA VAL A 201 -3.83 52.27 -12.70
C VAL A 201 -4.86 51.85 -11.64
N LYS A 202 -6.16 52.10 -11.91
CA LYS A 202 -7.25 51.69 -11.03
C LYS A 202 -7.44 50.16 -11.04
N PRO A 203 -7.81 49.54 -9.91
CA PRO A 203 -8.10 48.10 -9.86
C PRO A 203 -9.33 47.73 -10.71
N ASP A 204 -9.36 46.50 -11.21
CA ASP A 204 -10.51 45.97 -11.95
C ASP A 204 -11.78 45.95 -11.11
N SER A 205 -12.94 46.09 -11.78
CA SER A 205 -14.24 46.18 -11.12
C SER A 205 -14.71 44.82 -10.57
N LEU A 206 -15.48 44.84 -9.47
CA LEU A 206 -16.10 43.65 -8.86
C LEU A 206 -16.90 42.82 -9.87
N TRP A 207 -17.59 43.47 -10.81
CA TRP A 207 -18.44 42.84 -11.81
C TRP A 207 -17.64 42.03 -12.84
N THR A 208 -16.45 42.50 -13.22
CA THR A 208 -15.53 41.79 -14.13
C THR A 208 -14.95 40.54 -13.47
N MET A 209 -14.83 40.54 -12.14
CA MET A 209 -14.33 39.38 -11.40
C MET A 209 -15.37 38.28 -11.23
N ILE A 210 -16.67 38.57 -11.28
CA ILE A 210 -17.75 37.57 -11.12
C ILE A 210 -18.14 36.90 -12.45
N GLU A 211 -17.74 37.47 -13.59
CA GLU A 211 -18.04 36.99 -14.94
C GLU A 211 -17.78 35.48 -15.19
N PRO A 212 -16.70 34.86 -14.67
CA PRO A 212 -16.44 33.42 -14.85
C PRO A 212 -17.53 32.49 -14.26
N LEU A 213 -18.37 32.97 -13.34
CA LEU A 213 -19.48 32.20 -12.76
C LEU A 213 -20.53 31.77 -13.79
N LYS A 214 -20.59 32.44 -14.95
CA LYS A 214 -21.47 32.07 -16.05
C LYS A 214 -21.09 30.72 -16.68
N ASN A 215 -19.90 30.21 -16.42
CA ASN A 215 -19.42 28.95 -16.98
C ASN A 215 -19.72 27.74 -16.09
N VAL A 216 -20.44 26.76 -16.65
CA VAL A 216 -20.83 25.51 -15.95
C VAL A 216 -19.65 24.71 -15.41
N GLN A 217 -18.45 24.83 -16.01
CA GLN A 217 -17.26 24.09 -15.56
C GLN A 217 -16.79 24.55 -14.18
N VAL A 218 -16.98 25.83 -13.82
CA VAL A 218 -16.68 26.36 -12.48
C VAL A 218 -17.50 25.63 -11.42
N TRP A 219 -18.80 25.46 -11.67
CA TRP A 219 -19.71 24.74 -10.77
C TRP A 219 -19.39 23.24 -10.66
N ARG A 220 -18.89 22.62 -11.72
CA ARG A 220 -18.39 21.24 -11.69
C ARG A 220 -17.17 21.10 -10.77
N PHE A 221 -16.17 21.99 -10.91
CA PHE A 221 -15.01 21.99 -10.01
C PHE A 221 -15.39 22.29 -8.56
N SER A 222 -16.36 23.18 -8.36
CA SER A 222 -16.95 23.48 -7.06
C SER A 222 -17.58 22.24 -6.41
N LEU A 223 -18.33 21.42 -7.16
CA LEU A 223 -18.90 20.16 -6.65
C LEU A 223 -17.80 19.17 -6.23
N TYR A 224 -16.74 19.04 -7.02
CA TYR A 224 -15.64 18.14 -6.64
C TYR A 224 -14.93 18.63 -5.38
N TYR A 225 -14.73 19.95 -5.26
CA TYR A 225 -14.10 20.57 -4.10
C TYR A 225 -15.00 20.53 -2.85
N PHE A 226 -16.33 20.55 -3.01
CA PHE A 226 -17.30 20.29 -1.94
C PHE A 226 -17.01 18.97 -1.24
N PHE A 227 -16.73 17.91 -1.98
CA PHE A 227 -16.32 16.65 -1.38
C PHE A 227 -14.87 16.72 -0.87
N VAL A 228 -13.87 16.92 -1.74
CA VAL A 228 -12.47 16.71 -1.33
C VAL A 228 -11.97 17.69 -0.27
N PHE A 229 -12.56 18.89 -0.17
CA PHE A 229 -12.26 19.86 0.88
C PHE A 229 -13.38 20.00 1.91
N GLY A 230 -14.63 20.15 1.47
CA GLY A 230 -15.76 20.35 2.39
C GLY A 230 -16.02 19.15 3.28
N ALA A 231 -16.14 17.94 2.71
CA ALA A 231 -16.24 16.73 3.51
C ALA A 231 -14.98 16.48 4.35
N PHE A 232 -13.82 16.95 3.88
CA PHE A 232 -12.61 16.88 4.68
C PHE A 232 -12.74 17.69 5.97
N VAL A 233 -13.13 18.96 5.85
CA VAL A 233 -13.33 19.86 7.00
C VAL A 233 -14.43 19.33 7.90
N ALA A 234 -15.54 18.86 7.32
CA ALA A 234 -16.67 18.31 8.08
C ALA A 234 -16.24 17.12 8.94
N LEU A 235 -15.56 16.12 8.35
CA LEU A 235 -15.01 15.00 9.09
C LEU A 235 -13.97 15.45 10.12
N ALA A 236 -13.12 16.42 9.79
CA ALA A 236 -12.12 16.94 10.72
C ALA A 236 -12.76 17.59 11.96
N LEU A 237 -13.96 18.17 11.83
CA LEU A 237 -14.73 18.73 12.94
C LEU A 237 -15.50 17.64 13.71
N TRP A 238 -16.00 16.63 13.00
CA TRP A 238 -16.87 15.58 13.54
C TRP A 238 -16.12 14.45 14.25
N LEU A 239 -14.90 14.12 13.80
CA LEU A 239 -14.16 12.92 14.22
C LEU A 239 -13.96 12.79 15.74
N PRO A 240 -13.56 13.83 16.49
CA PRO A 240 -13.42 13.70 17.95
C PRO A 240 -14.73 13.29 18.61
N ARG A 241 -15.85 13.92 18.25
CA ARG A 241 -17.20 13.58 18.75
C ARG A 241 -17.62 12.15 18.38
N TYR A 242 -17.34 11.75 17.14
CA TYR A 242 -17.62 10.39 16.64
C TYR A 242 -16.84 9.34 17.43
N LEU A 243 -15.54 9.55 17.62
CA LEU A 243 -14.64 8.62 18.30
C LEU A 243 -15.00 8.44 19.78
N ILE A 244 -15.36 9.53 20.46
CA ILE A 244 -15.87 9.49 21.84
C ILE A 244 -17.20 8.74 21.91
N GLY A 245 -18.09 8.94 20.93
CA GLY A 245 -19.43 8.34 20.93
C GLY A 245 -19.50 6.87 20.50
N VAL A 246 -18.60 6.41 19.64
CA VAL A 246 -18.60 5.04 19.07
C VAL A 246 -17.66 4.11 19.82
N TYR A 247 -16.50 4.61 20.23
CA TYR A 247 -15.44 3.78 20.82
C TYR A 247 -15.16 4.12 22.28
N ASP A 248 -16.01 4.94 22.91
CA ASP A 248 -15.92 5.34 24.32
C ASP A 248 -14.55 5.91 24.71
N LEU A 249 -13.89 6.61 23.78
CA LEU A 249 -12.57 7.20 24.01
C LEU A 249 -12.67 8.48 24.82
N ASP A 250 -11.61 8.78 25.59
CA ASP A 250 -11.45 10.09 26.20
C ASP A 250 -11.08 11.15 25.14
N ILE A 251 -11.27 12.43 25.48
CA ILE A 251 -11.10 13.55 24.55
C ILE A 251 -9.65 13.73 24.07
N THR A 252 -8.66 13.33 24.87
CA THR A 252 -7.25 13.43 24.48
C THR A 252 -6.94 12.39 23.42
N THR A 253 -7.37 11.15 23.64
CA THR A 253 -7.19 10.03 22.72
C THR A 253 -7.95 10.24 21.41
N ALA A 254 -9.20 10.70 21.48
CA ALA A 254 -10.01 11.03 20.31
C ALA A 254 -9.42 12.19 19.49
N GLY A 255 -8.88 13.21 20.17
CA GLY A 255 -8.15 14.31 19.53
C GLY A 255 -6.91 13.82 18.77
N MET A 256 -6.08 12.98 19.42
CA MET A 256 -4.88 12.41 18.81
C MET A 256 -5.20 11.58 17.56
N ILE A 257 -6.17 10.65 17.61
CA ILE A 257 -6.61 9.90 16.41
C ILE A 257 -7.13 10.87 15.34
N GLY A 258 -7.95 11.85 15.71
CA GLY A 258 -8.46 12.85 14.76
C GLY A 258 -7.34 13.64 14.06
N ALA A 259 -6.18 13.80 14.70
CA ALA A 259 -4.99 14.40 14.08
C ALA A 259 -4.37 13.48 13.01
N PHE A 260 -4.38 12.15 13.20
CA PHE A 260 -3.93 11.18 12.18
C PHE A 260 -4.72 11.27 10.87
N TYR A 261 -5.99 11.67 10.91
CA TYR A 261 -6.74 12.02 9.71
C TYR A 261 -6.27 13.34 9.06
N SER A 262 -6.00 14.35 9.89
CA SER A 262 -5.78 15.74 9.46
C SER A 262 -4.36 16.01 8.93
N VAL A 263 -3.34 15.35 9.50
CA VAL A 263 -1.92 15.54 9.14
C VAL A 263 -1.63 15.08 7.70
N PRO A 264 -1.92 13.83 7.30
CA PRO A 264 -1.67 13.35 5.93
C PRO A 264 -2.49 14.16 4.93
N ALA A 265 -3.73 14.46 5.28
CA ALA A 265 -4.63 15.22 4.44
C ALA A 265 -4.14 16.65 4.12
N SER A 266 -3.14 17.13 4.86
CA SER A 266 -2.52 18.45 4.69
C SER A 266 -1.13 18.35 4.06
N LEU A 267 -0.28 17.43 4.52
CA LEU A 267 1.09 17.24 4.00
C LEU A 267 1.11 16.72 2.56
N PHE A 268 0.22 15.78 2.22
CA PHE A 268 0.20 15.15 0.90
C PHE A 268 -0.46 16.01 -0.18
N ARG A 269 -0.88 17.24 0.13
CA ARG A 269 -1.43 18.17 -0.86
C ARG A 269 -0.36 18.60 -1.86
N ILE A 270 0.86 18.85 -1.38
CA ILE A 270 2.03 19.13 -2.22
C ILE A 270 2.24 17.96 -3.18
N TYR A 271 2.17 16.75 -2.64
CA TYR A 271 2.32 15.53 -3.41
C TYR A 271 1.21 15.35 -4.46
N GLY A 272 -0.03 15.67 -4.13
CA GLY A 272 -1.15 15.70 -5.08
C GLY A 272 -0.94 16.63 -6.26
N GLY A 273 -0.27 17.77 -6.04
CA GLY A 273 0.13 18.70 -7.10
C GLY A 273 1.11 18.03 -8.07
N VAL A 274 2.20 17.48 -7.54
CA VAL A 274 3.22 16.74 -8.31
C VAL A 274 2.59 15.56 -9.06
N LEU A 275 1.67 14.84 -8.43
CA LEU A 275 0.95 13.71 -9.02
C LEU A 275 0.05 14.16 -10.18
N SER A 276 -0.59 15.32 -10.03
CA SER A 276 -1.44 15.92 -11.05
C SER A 276 -0.64 16.53 -12.21
N ASP A 277 0.60 16.99 -11.95
CA ASP A 277 1.63 17.35 -12.93
C ASP A 277 2.09 16.14 -13.74
N LYS A 278 2.33 15.04 -13.05
CA LYS A 278 2.86 13.82 -13.64
C LYS A 278 1.84 12.98 -14.42
N TYR A 279 0.66 12.77 -13.86
CA TYR A 279 -0.33 11.82 -14.36
C TYR A 279 -1.61 12.49 -14.91
N GLY A 280 -1.69 13.81 -14.81
CA GLY A 280 -2.87 14.59 -15.13
C GLY A 280 -3.88 14.65 -13.98
N ALA A 281 -4.40 15.86 -13.71
CA ALA A 281 -5.36 16.11 -12.62
C ALA A 281 -6.64 15.26 -12.73
N ARG A 282 -7.10 14.95 -13.94
CA ARG A 282 -8.27 14.08 -14.19
C ARG A 282 -8.07 12.67 -13.60
N ARG A 283 -6.91 12.05 -13.81
CA ARG A 283 -6.64 10.69 -13.31
C ARG A 283 -6.55 10.66 -11.79
N VAL A 284 -5.91 11.68 -11.21
CA VAL A 284 -5.83 11.83 -9.76
C VAL A 284 -7.22 12.02 -9.13
N MET A 285 -8.14 12.71 -9.80
CA MET A 285 -9.53 12.81 -9.36
C MET A 285 -10.25 11.46 -9.39
N TYR A 286 -10.07 10.63 -10.42
CA TYR A 286 -10.64 9.26 -10.42
C TYR A 286 -10.11 8.40 -9.28
N TRP A 287 -8.80 8.44 -9.00
CA TRP A 287 -8.23 7.75 -7.85
C TRP A 287 -8.82 8.25 -6.54
N THR A 288 -8.94 9.57 -6.40
CA THR A 288 -9.49 10.20 -5.20
C THR A 288 -10.91 9.73 -4.95
N PHE A 289 -11.81 9.92 -5.91
CA PHE A 289 -13.21 9.55 -5.74
C PHE A 289 -13.41 8.04 -5.66
N GLY A 290 -12.69 7.24 -6.45
CA GLY A 290 -12.79 5.78 -6.41
C GLY A 290 -12.40 5.21 -5.05
N VAL A 291 -11.25 5.64 -4.50
CA VAL A 291 -10.82 5.18 -3.18
C VAL A 291 -11.71 5.75 -2.07
N SER A 292 -12.15 7.00 -2.19
CA SER A 292 -13.09 7.58 -1.23
C SER A 292 -14.43 6.84 -1.19
N VAL A 293 -14.95 6.40 -2.33
CA VAL A 293 -16.18 5.59 -2.39
C VAL A 293 -15.97 4.26 -1.67
N VAL A 294 -14.87 3.55 -1.91
CA VAL A 294 -14.57 2.27 -1.23
C VAL A 294 -14.37 2.47 0.27
N ALA A 295 -13.60 3.49 0.68
CA ALA A 295 -13.35 3.78 2.08
C ALA A 295 -14.65 4.17 2.82
N CYS A 296 -15.46 5.07 2.26
CA CYS A 296 -16.73 5.45 2.83
C CYS A 296 -17.72 4.29 2.87
N PHE A 297 -17.72 3.40 1.86
CA PHE A 297 -18.56 2.20 1.88
C PHE A 297 -18.23 1.30 3.06
N ILE A 298 -16.95 1.00 3.29
CA ILE A 298 -16.51 0.18 4.42
C ILE A 298 -16.89 0.84 5.75
N LEU A 299 -16.66 2.14 5.89
CA LEU A 299 -16.99 2.91 7.10
C LEU A 299 -18.50 3.12 7.32
N SER A 300 -19.30 3.03 6.26
CA SER A 300 -20.75 3.18 6.34
C SER A 300 -21.46 1.99 6.97
N TYR A 301 -20.78 0.86 7.08
CA TYR A 301 -21.36 -0.38 7.57
C TYR A 301 -21.52 -0.37 9.11
N PRO A 302 -22.75 -0.35 9.66
CA PRO A 302 -22.96 -0.30 11.11
C PRO A 302 -22.61 -1.64 11.78
N PRO A 303 -22.31 -1.65 13.09
CA PRO A 303 -22.15 -2.89 13.86
C PRO A 303 -23.40 -3.76 13.67
N THR A 304 -23.25 -4.88 12.96
CA THR A 304 -24.39 -5.73 12.58
C THR A 304 -24.13 -7.16 13.00
N THR A 305 -25.09 -7.73 13.72
CA THR A 305 -25.15 -9.17 14.00
C THR A 305 -26.09 -9.81 12.98
N TYR A 306 -25.53 -10.55 12.05
CA TYR A 306 -26.29 -11.36 11.11
C TYR A 306 -26.64 -12.69 11.76
N ILE A 307 -27.90 -13.11 11.67
CA ILE A 307 -28.36 -14.41 12.14
C ILE A 307 -28.85 -15.18 10.92
N VAL A 308 -28.11 -16.22 10.54
CA VAL A 308 -28.43 -17.09 9.39
C VAL A 308 -28.97 -18.41 9.91
N GLN A 309 -30.19 -18.76 9.50
CA GLN A 309 -30.77 -20.06 9.84
C GLN A 309 -30.08 -21.17 9.04
N GLY A 310 -29.20 -21.92 9.70
CA GLY A 310 -28.49 -23.06 9.13
C GLY A 310 -29.20 -24.38 9.38
N ILE A 311 -28.76 -25.43 8.67
CA ILE A 311 -29.30 -26.80 8.77
C ILE A 311 -29.11 -27.39 10.19
N ARG A 312 -28.13 -26.88 10.96
CA ARG A 312 -27.82 -27.32 12.33
C ARG A 312 -28.21 -26.29 13.41
N GLY A 313 -29.01 -25.28 13.04
CA GLY A 313 -29.43 -24.18 13.91
C GLY A 313 -28.95 -22.81 13.43
N PRO A 314 -29.33 -21.73 14.15
CA PRO A 314 -28.97 -20.37 13.81
C PRO A 314 -27.46 -20.13 14.00
N MET A 315 -26.80 -19.65 12.95
CA MET A 315 -25.41 -19.16 12.98
C MET A 315 -25.44 -17.65 13.06
N SER A 316 -24.87 -17.07 14.12
CA SER A 316 -24.70 -15.62 14.22
C SER A 316 -23.27 -15.20 13.86
N PHE A 317 -23.12 -14.09 13.14
CA PHE A 317 -21.83 -13.44 12.95
C PHE A 317 -21.97 -11.92 13.14
N ARG A 318 -21.07 -11.34 13.95
CA ARG A 318 -21.04 -9.90 14.22
C ARG A 318 -19.95 -9.26 13.38
N LEU A 319 -20.34 -8.31 12.53
CA LEU A 319 -19.44 -7.48 11.75
C LEU A 319 -19.39 -6.10 12.37
N GLU A 320 -18.21 -5.69 12.85
CA GLU A 320 -17.97 -4.39 13.47
C GLU A 320 -16.60 -3.87 13.06
N THR A 321 -16.50 -2.58 12.75
CA THR A 321 -15.22 -1.97 12.40
C THR A 321 -14.49 -1.61 13.69
N GLY A 322 -13.41 -2.33 13.99
CA GLY A 322 -12.55 -1.99 15.12
C GLY A 322 -11.83 -0.64 14.92
N LEU A 323 -11.45 -0.02 16.02
CA LEU A 323 -10.82 1.31 16.07
C LEU A 323 -9.56 1.45 15.21
N LEU A 324 -8.71 0.41 15.16
CA LEU A 324 -7.51 0.43 14.32
C LEU A 324 -7.86 0.42 12.84
N ALA A 325 -8.79 -0.45 12.41
CA ALA A 325 -9.26 -0.50 11.04
C ALA A 325 -9.89 0.84 10.63
N PHE A 326 -10.73 1.40 11.51
CA PHE A 326 -11.32 2.73 11.32
C PHE A 326 -10.24 3.80 11.12
N THR A 327 -9.24 3.85 11.99
CA THR A 327 -8.16 4.85 11.92
C THR A 327 -7.37 4.73 10.62
N VAL A 328 -7.04 3.51 10.18
CA VAL A 328 -6.33 3.27 8.92
C VAL A 328 -7.18 3.69 7.71
N ILE A 329 -8.45 3.33 7.68
CA ILE A 329 -9.33 3.66 6.55
C ILE A 329 -9.57 5.18 6.47
N VAL A 330 -9.79 5.84 7.61
CA VAL A 330 -9.94 7.31 7.67
C VAL A 330 -8.63 8.00 7.27
N PHE A 331 -7.47 7.48 7.66
CA PHE A 331 -6.17 7.97 7.18
C PHE A 331 -6.06 7.90 5.65
N ILE A 332 -6.40 6.75 5.06
CA ILE A 332 -6.42 6.55 3.60
C ILE A 332 -7.39 7.54 2.93
N LEU A 333 -8.59 7.69 3.49
CA LEU A 333 -9.58 8.65 3.02
C LEU A 333 -9.01 10.09 3.03
N GLY A 334 -8.42 10.52 4.14
CA GLY A 334 -7.79 11.83 4.26
C GLY A 334 -6.64 12.06 3.28
N PHE A 335 -5.80 11.05 3.05
CA PHE A 335 -4.73 11.08 2.06
C PHE A 335 -5.28 11.34 0.65
N PHE A 336 -6.25 10.53 0.19
CA PHE A 336 -6.80 10.67 -1.16
C PHE A 336 -7.58 11.98 -1.33
N MET A 337 -8.34 12.41 -0.31
CA MET A 337 -8.98 13.73 -0.31
C MET A 337 -7.95 14.86 -0.46
N SER A 338 -6.74 14.72 0.11
CA SER A 338 -5.64 15.67 -0.10
C SER A 338 -5.21 15.78 -1.56
N LEU A 339 -5.04 14.63 -2.22
CA LEU A 339 -4.66 14.57 -3.63
C LEU A 339 -5.71 15.24 -4.52
N GLY A 340 -6.98 14.97 -4.25
CA GLY A 340 -8.10 15.60 -4.94
C GLY A 340 -8.13 17.12 -4.81
N LYS A 341 -7.85 17.67 -3.61
CA LYS A 341 -7.78 19.13 -3.41
C LYS A 341 -6.77 19.78 -4.35
N ALA A 342 -5.59 19.15 -4.50
CA ALA A 342 -4.55 19.65 -5.39
C ALA A 342 -4.92 19.49 -6.87
N ALA A 343 -5.52 18.37 -7.25
CA ALA A 343 -5.97 18.11 -8.62
C ALA A 343 -7.02 19.12 -9.10
N VAL A 344 -8.00 19.45 -8.24
CA VAL A 344 -9.02 20.47 -8.57
C VAL A 344 -8.39 21.84 -8.79
N TYR A 345 -7.51 22.29 -7.88
CA TYR A 345 -6.85 23.60 -8.01
C TYR A 345 -5.89 23.68 -9.20
N LYS A 346 -5.39 22.55 -9.68
CA LYS A 346 -4.60 22.51 -10.91
C LYS A 346 -5.43 22.79 -12.16
N HIS A 347 -6.71 22.40 -12.20
CA HIS A 347 -7.56 22.68 -13.37
C HIS A 347 -7.84 24.18 -13.54
N ILE A 348 -7.97 24.92 -12.44
CA ILE A 348 -8.36 26.34 -12.44
C ILE A 348 -7.46 27.21 -13.33
N PRO A 349 -6.12 27.25 -13.18
CA PRO A 349 -5.26 28.08 -14.03
C PRO A 349 -5.16 27.60 -15.48
N VAL A 350 -5.48 26.33 -15.75
CA VAL A 350 -5.48 25.77 -17.11
C VAL A 350 -6.71 26.22 -17.89
N TYR A 351 -7.90 26.19 -17.27
CA TYR A 351 -9.15 26.59 -17.91
C TYR A 351 -9.42 28.10 -17.82
N TYR A 352 -8.93 28.78 -16.77
CA TYR A 352 -9.20 30.19 -16.48
C TYR A 352 -7.92 30.97 -16.12
N PRO A 353 -6.93 31.06 -17.03
CA PRO A 353 -5.61 31.63 -16.74
C PRO A 353 -5.64 33.13 -16.36
N GLN A 354 -6.69 33.86 -16.74
CA GLN A 354 -6.88 35.28 -16.42
C GLN A 354 -7.78 35.53 -15.20
N HIS A 355 -8.42 34.49 -14.65
CA HIS A 355 -9.39 34.62 -13.56
C HIS A 355 -9.15 33.61 -12.42
N VAL A 356 -7.89 33.22 -12.20
CA VAL A 356 -7.50 32.20 -11.22
C VAL A 356 -7.96 32.55 -9.80
N GLY A 357 -7.83 33.82 -9.40
CA GLY A 357 -8.24 34.30 -8.08
C GLY A 357 -9.75 34.21 -7.85
N SER A 358 -10.55 34.65 -8.82
CA SER A 358 -12.02 34.59 -8.73
C SER A 358 -12.55 33.16 -8.79
N VAL A 359 -12.17 32.37 -9.79
CA VAL A 359 -12.61 30.98 -9.93
C VAL A 359 -12.13 30.13 -8.75
N GLY A 360 -10.88 30.33 -8.32
CA GLY A 360 -10.33 29.71 -7.10
C GLY A 360 -11.05 30.12 -5.82
N GLY A 361 -11.52 31.37 -5.74
CA GLY A 361 -12.33 31.89 -4.64
C GLY A 361 -13.71 31.23 -4.57
N VAL A 362 -14.39 31.11 -5.71
CA VAL A 362 -15.72 30.48 -5.81
C VAL A 362 -15.66 28.99 -5.52
N VAL A 363 -14.72 28.27 -6.16
CA VAL A 363 -14.51 26.85 -5.90
C VAL A 363 -14.19 26.64 -4.41
N GLY A 364 -13.36 27.53 -3.83
CA GLY A 364 -13.05 27.54 -2.41
C GLY A 364 -14.24 27.86 -1.50
N LEU A 365 -15.16 28.72 -1.93
CA LEU A 365 -16.40 29.05 -1.22
C LEU A 365 -17.33 27.84 -1.18
N VAL A 366 -17.64 27.23 -2.33
CA VAL A 366 -18.52 26.05 -2.40
C VAL A 366 -17.90 24.86 -1.67
N GLY A 367 -16.59 24.67 -1.81
CA GLY A 367 -15.85 23.71 -1.01
C GLY A 367 -16.02 23.93 0.50
N GLY A 368 -15.89 25.17 0.94
CA GLY A 368 -16.09 25.54 2.34
C GLY A 368 -17.53 25.35 2.82
N LEU A 369 -18.53 25.63 1.98
CA LEU A 369 -19.94 25.35 2.29
C LEU A 369 -20.19 23.86 2.57
N GLY A 370 -19.46 22.95 1.92
CA GLY A 370 -19.51 21.54 2.28
C GLY A 370 -19.09 21.27 3.72
N GLY A 371 -18.10 21.99 4.24
CA GLY A 371 -17.68 21.91 5.64
C GLY A 371 -18.67 22.52 6.63
N PHE A 372 -19.65 23.31 6.17
CA PHE A 372 -20.76 23.83 6.98
C PHE A 372 -21.99 22.91 6.92
N VAL A 373 -22.39 22.49 5.72
CA VAL A 373 -23.61 21.68 5.50
C VAL A 373 -23.45 20.26 6.04
N LEU A 374 -22.28 19.64 5.84
CA LEU A 374 -22.09 18.23 6.18
C LEU A 374 -22.11 17.94 7.68
N PRO A 375 -21.50 18.74 8.60
CA PRO A 375 -21.64 18.51 10.04
C PRO A 375 -23.09 18.58 10.52
N ILE A 376 -23.90 19.49 9.97
CA ILE A 376 -25.33 19.59 10.27
C ILE A 376 -26.04 18.33 9.79
N LEU A 377 -25.74 17.88 8.56
CA LEU A 377 -26.28 16.64 8.02
C LEU A 377 -25.86 15.43 8.86
N PHE A 378 -24.61 15.34 9.31
CA PHE A 378 -24.13 14.25 10.16
C PHE A 378 -24.88 14.22 11.49
N GLY A 379 -25.09 15.38 12.11
CA GLY A 379 -25.87 15.50 13.32
C GLY A 379 -27.34 15.12 13.14
N ALA A 380 -27.97 15.64 12.09
CA ALA A 380 -29.36 15.33 11.76
C ALA A 380 -29.54 13.84 11.46
N LEU A 381 -28.64 13.23 10.71
CA LEU A 381 -28.69 11.80 10.43
C LEU A 381 -28.48 10.97 11.70
N ASN A 382 -27.58 11.37 12.60
CA ASN A 382 -27.39 10.66 13.86
C ASN A 382 -28.65 10.76 14.75
N ASP A 383 -29.21 11.97 14.88
CA ASP A 383 -30.42 12.22 15.68
C ASP A 383 -31.65 11.50 15.09
N LEU A 384 -31.78 11.40 13.76
CA LEU A 384 -32.93 10.77 13.08
C LEU A 384 -32.82 9.25 12.96
N THR A 385 -31.62 8.73 12.69
CA THR A 385 -31.42 7.29 12.44
C THR A 385 -31.00 6.52 13.69
N GLY A 386 -30.41 7.19 14.68
CA GLY A 386 -29.76 6.55 15.82
C GLY A 386 -28.48 5.77 15.47
N VAL A 387 -27.95 5.93 14.25
CA VAL A 387 -26.79 5.18 13.75
C VAL A 387 -25.61 6.12 13.52
N TRP A 388 -24.52 5.89 14.26
CA TRP A 388 -23.28 6.65 14.14
C TRP A 388 -22.70 6.66 12.73
N GLN A 389 -22.73 5.52 12.03
CA GLN A 389 -22.16 5.33 10.69
C GLN A 389 -22.93 6.07 9.59
N SER A 390 -24.09 6.66 9.89
CA SER A 390 -24.90 7.43 8.95
C SER A 390 -24.15 8.61 8.31
N CYS A 391 -23.18 9.22 9.02
CA CYS A 391 -22.30 10.24 8.44
C CYS A 391 -21.45 9.69 7.27
N PHE A 392 -20.96 8.46 7.37
CA PHE A 392 -20.22 7.81 6.29
C PHE A 392 -21.12 7.32 5.16
N MET A 393 -22.38 6.95 5.45
CA MET A 393 -23.39 6.70 4.41
C MET A 393 -23.64 7.96 3.56
N ALA A 394 -23.78 9.13 4.20
CA ALA A 394 -23.91 10.40 3.50
C ALA A 394 -22.67 10.72 2.65
N LEU A 395 -21.47 10.51 3.19
CA LEU A 395 -20.24 10.72 2.44
C LEU A 395 -20.04 9.73 1.29
N PHE A 396 -20.47 8.48 1.45
CA PHE A 396 -20.49 7.49 0.38
C PHE A 396 -21.39 7.95 -0.77
N ALA A 397 -22.61 8.43 -0.45
CA ALA A 397 -23.53 8.97 -1.44
C ALA A 397 -22.93 10.20 -2.16
N VAL A 398 -22.39 11.17 -1.42
CA VAL A 398 -21.77 12.37 -2.02
C VAL A 398 -20.56 12.01 -2.90
N ALA A 399 -19.68 11.12 -2.43
CA ALA A 399 -18.53 10.66 -3.19
C ALA A 399 -18.93 9.91 -4.47
N GLY A 400 -19.92 9.02 -4.36
CA GLY A 400 -20.45 8.22 -5.47
C GLY A 400 -21.13 9.10 -6.51
N LEU A 401 -21.99 10.03 -6.08
CA LEU A 401 -22.62 11.01 -6.98
C LEU A 401 -21.58 11.88 -7.68
N ALA A 402 -20.57 12.38 -6.96
CA ALA A 402 -19.50 13.16 -7.56
C ALA A 402 -18.68 12.34 -8.58
N LEU A 403 -18.39 11.07 -8.30
CA LEU A 403 -17.70 10.15 -9.20
C LEU A 403 -18.50 9.89 -10.47
N VAL A 404 -19.78 9.55 -10.33
CA VAL A 404 -20.69 9.27 -11.45
C VAL A 404 -20.86 10.53 -12.30
N TRP A 405 -21.15 11.67 -11.68
CA TRP A 405 -21.31 12.94 -12.37
C TRP A 405 -20.04 13.35 -13.13
N MET A 406 -18.87 13.17 -12.51
CA MET A 406 -17.59 13.41 -13.14
C MET A 406 -17.38 12.49 -14.34
N HIS A 407 -17.66 11.19 -14.20
CA HIS A 407 -17.51 10.22 -15.28
C HIS A 407 -18.41 10.54 -16.48
N VAL A 408 -19.70 10.81 -16.22
CA VAL A 408 -20.67 11.17 -17.25
C VAL A 408 -20.29 12.48 -17.94
N SER A 409 -19.90 13.50 -17.17
CA SER A 409 -19.48 14.80 -17.73
C SER A 409 -18.26 14.67 -18.65
N ILE A 410 -17.27 13.86 -18.25
CA ILE A 410 -16.08 13.60 -19.05
C ILE A 410 -16.44 12.85 -20.34
N ARG A 411 -17.27 11.80 -20.25
CA ARG A 411 -17.72 11.04 -21.41
C ARG A 411 -18.55 11.88 -22.38
N ALA A 412 -19.39 12.78 -21.87
CA ALA A 412 -20.16 13.71 -22.69
C ALA A 412 -19.23 14.67 -23.47
N MET A 413 -18.25 15.27 -22.78
CA MET A 413 -17.26 16.15 -23.43
C MET A 413 -16.39 15.39 -24.45
N GLU A 414 -16.00 14.15 -24.16
CA GLU A 414 -15.23 13.30 -25.10
C GLU A 414 -16.07 12.94 -26.32
N ARG A 415 -17.36 12.62 -26.16
CA ARG A 415 -18.28 12.35 -27.28
C ARG A 415 -18.51 13.58 -28.16
N GLU A 416 -18.61 14.76 -27.56
CA GLU A 416 -18.76 16.01 -28.30
C GLU A 416 -17.48 16.37 -29.08
N ALA A 417 -16.30 16.10 -28.51
CA ALA A 417 -15.01 16.37 -29.14
C ALA A 417 -14.59 15.32 -30.20
N LEU A 418 -14.96 14.04 -30.04
CA LEU A 418 -14.53 12.92 -30.89
C LEU A 418 -15.65 12.34 -31.77
N GLY A 419 -16.86 12.91 -31.71
CA GLY A 419 -18.06 12.44 -32.42
C GLY A 419 -17.91 12.23 -33.94
N PRO A 420 -17.11 13.04 -34.67
CA PRO A 420 -16.87 12.82 -36.11
C PRO A 420 -15.91 11.66 -36.42
N GLU A 421 -14.93 11.38 -35.55
CA GLU A 421 -13.93 10.32 -35.77
C GLU A 421 -14.39 8.95 -35.26
N LEU A 422 -15.17 8.90 -34.17
CA LEU A 422 -15.67 7.65 -33.59
C LEU A 422 -16.69 6.93 -34.50
N LYS A 423 -17.37 7.65 -35.40
CA LYS A 423 -18.27 7.04 -36.41
C LYS A 423 -17.54 6.25 -37.52
N LYS A 424 -16.21 6.34 -37.58
CA LYS A 424 -15.39 5.68 -38.62
C LYS A 424 -14.66 4.42 -38.14
N LEU A 425 -14.83 4.01 -36.88
CA LEU A 425 -14.15 2.84 -36.32
C LEU A 425 -15.12 1.63 -36.25
N PRO A 426 -14.68 0.43 -36.66
CA PRO A 426 -15.52 -0.77 -36.56
C PRO A 426 -15.66 -1.24 -35.10
N GLU A 427 -16.75 -1.94 -34.81
CA GLU A 427 -17.12 -2.40 -33.48
C GLU A 427 -16.37 -3.66 -33.01
N LEU A 428 -16.19 -3.73 -31.69
CA LEU A 428 -15.56 -4.76 -30.84
C LEU A 428 -14.04 -4.61 -30.55
N PRO A 429 -13.66 -4.20 -29.31
CA PRO A 429 -12.27 -4.00 -28.87
C PRO A 429 -11.42 -5.27 -28.70
N GLU A 430 -12.01 -6.47 -28.70
CA GLU A 430 -11.29 -7.71 -28.34
C GLU A 430 -10.39 -8.29 -29.45
N MET A 431 -10.43 -7.73 -30.67
CA MET A 431 -9.67 -8.21 -31.83
C MET A 431 -8.64 -7.21 -32.37
N GLN A 432 -8.33 -6.13 -31.63
CA GLN A 432 -7.27 -5.20 -32.01
C GLN A 432 -5.95 -5.54 -31.30
N GLU A 433 -4.84 -5.59 -32.04
CA GLU A 433 -3.51 -5.67 -31.44
C GLU A 433 -3.30 -4.48 -30.50
N ILE A 434 -3.07 -4.77 -29.22
CA ILE A 434 -3.04 -3.80 -28.12
C ILE A 434 -1.74 -2.97 -28.13
N HIS A 435 -1.19 -2.53 -29.26
CA HIS A 435 0.07 -1.78 -29.26
C HIS A 435 0.13 -0.65 -30.31
N GLY A 436 -0.48 0.49 -29.98
CA GLY A 436 -0.16 1.77 -30.62
C GLY A 436 0.89 2.57 -29.82
N PRO A 437 1.88 3.23 -30.46
CA PRO A 437 2.90 4.04 -29.80
C PRO A 437 2.35 5.24 -28.99
N ARG A 438 1.07 5.60 -29.16
CA ARG A 438 0.41 6.71 -28.44
C ARG A 438 0.02 6.41 -26.99
N GLN A 439 0.03 5.15 -26.54
CA GLN A 439 -0.29 4.81 -25.14
C GLN A 439 0.92 4.86 -24.18
N VAL A 440 2.11 5.17 -24.70
CA VAL A 440 3.35 5.30 -23.91
C VAL A 440 3.32 6.52 -22.97
N GLY A 441 2.47 7.53 -23.25
CA GLY A 441 2.32 8.74 -22.42
C GLY A 441 1.60 8.56 -21.08
N VAL A 442 1.22 7.34 -20.69
CA VAL A 442 0.51 7.04 -19.42
C VAL A 442 1.48 6.77 -18.26
N LEU A 443 2.75 6.49 -18.56
CA LEU A 443 3.82 6.17 -17.61
C LEU A 443 4.68 7.44 -17.41
N GLY A 444 4.48 8.17 -16.31
CA GLY A 444 5.21 9.41 -16.02
C GLY A 444 6.74 9.24 -15.82
N PRO A 445 7.48 10.27 -15.35
CA PRO A 445 8.97 10.38 -15.29
C PRO A 445 9.79 9.30 -14.54
N HIS A 446 9.20 8.16 -14.18
CA HIS A 446 9.96 6.97 -13.74
C HIS A 446 10.02 5.88 -14.81
N LEU A 447 9.39 6.08 -15.98
CA LEU A 447 9.65 5.29 -17.18
C LEU A 447 11.04 5.63 -17.71
N ILE A 448 11.85 4.60 -17.90
CA ILE A 448 13.15 4.70 -18.54
C ILE A 448 12.99 4.14 -19.96
N GLU A 449 13.11 5.03 -20.94
CA GLU A 449 13.01 4.68 -22.37
C GLU A 449 14.34 4.11 -22.90
N ASP A 450 15.46 4.79 -22.60
CA ASP A 450 16.81 4.32 -22.92
C ASP A 450 17.41 3.55 -21.73
N TRP A 451 17.41 2.22 -21.83
CA TRP A 451 18.00 1.32 -20.85
C TRP A 451 18.97 0.34 -21.51
N ARG A 452 20.27 0.61 -21.37
CA ARG A 452 21.37 -0.18 -21.96
C ARG A 452 22.27 -0.77 -20.88
N PRO A 453 21.81 -1.76 -20.08
CA PRO A 453 22.59 -2.29 -18.96
C PRO A 453 23.89 -2.98 -19.41
N GLU A 454 23.96 -3.47 -20.65
CA GLU A 454 25.14 -4.12 -21.22
C GLU A 454 26.23 -3.13 -21.69
N ASP A 455 25.89 -1.84 -21.82
CA ASP A 455 26.85 -0.78 -22.16
C ASP A 455 27.59 -0.36 -20.88
N LYS A 456 28.91 -0.57 -20.85
CA LYS A 456 29.74 -0.37 -19.65
C LYS A 456 29.76 1.09 -19.21
N GLU A 457 29.80 2.04 -20.15
CA GLU A 457 29.83 3.47 -19.82
C GLU A 457 28.49 3.90 -19.22
N PHE A 458 27.38 3.47 -19.82
CA PHE A 458 26.05 3.71 -19.26
C PHE A 458 25.87 3.06 -17.89
N TRP A 459 26.34 1.82 -17.72
CA TRP A 459 26.19 1.05 -16.48
C TRP A 459 26.91 1.73 -15.32
N ASP A 460 28.16 2.13 -15.50
CA ASP A 460 28.96 2.70 -14.42
C ASP A 460 28.56 4.14 -14.09
N THR A 461 28.05 4.91 -15.06
CA THR A 461 27.61 6.30 -14.82
C THR A 461 26.18 6.42 -14.28
N LYS A 462 25.24 5.58 -14.74
CA LYS A 462 23.80 5.74 -14.45
C LYS A 462 23.08 4.43 -14.13
N GLY A 463 23.31 3.38 -14.91
CA GLY A 463 22.55 2.12 -14.83
C GLY A 463 22.67 1.43 -13.47
N ARG A 464 23.88 1.30 -12.94
CA ARG A 464 24.18 0.59 -11.68
C ARG A 464 23.44 1.20 -10.48
N ALA A 465 23.39 2.53 -10.39
CA ALA A 465 22.71 3.22 -9.28
C ALA A 465 21.18 2.99 -9.31
N ILE A 466 20.58 3.05 -10.50
CA ILE A 466 19.14 2.81 -10.70
C ILE A 466 18.79 1.35 -10.39
N ALA A 467 19.59 0.40 -10.90
CA ALA A 467 19.38 -1.03 -10.67
C ALA A 467 19.50 -1.39 -9.19
N ARG A 468 20.54 -0.87 -8.50
CA ARG A 468 20.71 -1.07 -7.05
C ARG A 468 19.55 -0.49 -6.24
N ARG A 469 19.06 0.71 -6.59
CA ARG A 469 17.89 1.29 -5.92
C ARG A 469 16.65 0.40 -6.07
N ASN A 470 16.37 -0.08 -7.28
CA ASN A 470 15.24 -0.98 -7.54
C ASN A 470 15.38 -2.30 -6.77
N LEU A 471 16.58 -2.87 -6.73
CA LEU A 471 16.88 -4.08 -5.96
C LEU A 471 16.70 -3.86 -4.44
N LEU A 472 17.25 -2.79 -3.89
CA LEU A 472 17.16 -2.45 -2.46
C LEU A 472 15.72 -2.21 -2.00
N ILE A 473 14.83 -1.80 -2.90
CA ILE A 473 13.39 -1.64 -2.60
C ILE A 473 12.63 -2.95 -2.82
N SER A 474 13.01 -3.74 -3.82
CA SER A 474 12.33 -5.02 -4.11
C SER A 474 12.58 -6.07 -3.01
N ILE A 475 13.78 -6.11 -2.43
CA ILE A 475 14.14 -7.03 -1.33
C ILE A 475 13.18 -6.92 -0.13
N PRO A 476 12.97 -5.74 0.51
CA PRO A 476 12.07 -5.63 1.66
C PRO A 476 10.61 -5.89 1.28
N ALA A 477 10.16 -5.46 0.09
CA ALA A 477 8.82 -5.78 -0.39
C ALA A 477 8.61 -7.29 -0.55
N LEU A 478 9.60 -8.01 -1.08
CA LEU A 478 9.56 -9.45 -1.24
C LEU A 478 9.67 -10.17 0.10
N LEU A 479 10.54 -9.71 1.02
CA LEU A 479 10.65 -10.24 2.38
C LEU A 479 9.31 -10.20 3.10
N LEU A 480 8.62 -9.05 3.06
CA LEU A 480 7.28 -8.90 3.65
C LEU A 480 6.25 -9.79 2.97
N SER A 481 6.39 -10.00 1.66
CA SER A 481 5.54 -10.93 0.91
C SER A 481 5.67 -12.36 1.44
N PHE A 482 6.88 -12.85 1.68
CA PHE A 482 7.10 -14.16 2.31
C PHE A 482 6.64 -14.22 3.76
N ALA A 483 6.82 -13.14 4.53
CA ALA A 483 6.36 -13.06 5.91
C ALA A 483 4.82 -13.23 5.99
N VAL A 484 4.08 -12.46 5.19
CA VAL A 484 2.60 -12.57 5.13
C VAL A 484 2.16 -13.89 4.54
N TRP A 485 2.87 -14.43 3.56
CA TRP A 485 2.56 -15.73 2.96
C TRP A 485 2.62 -16.86 3.99
N MET A 486 3.61 -16.83 4.89
CA MET A 486 3.86 -17.88 5.88
C MET A 486 3.39 -17.54 7.31
N VAL A 487 2.62 -16.46 7.50
CA VAL A 487 2.11 -16.07 8.83
C VAL A 487 1.30 -17.18 9.50
N TRP A 488 0.55 -17.92 8.69
CA TRP A 488 -0.27 -19.04 9.15
C TRP A 488 0.55 -20.19 9.75
N SER A 489 1.83 -20.35 9.39
CA SER A 489 2.71 -21.37 9.98
C SER A 489 2.87 -21.23 11.49
N VAL A 490 2.71 -20.01 12.04
CA VAL A 490 2.78 -19.73 13.48
C VAL A 490 1.39 -19.60 14.08
N VAL A 491 0.48 -18.87 13.42
CA VAL A 491 -0.84 -18.54 13.96
C VAL A 491 -1.65 -19.81 14.28
N VAL A 492 -1.66 -20.81 13.38
CA VAL A 492 -2.42 -22.05 13.59
C VAL A 492 -1.99 -22.83 14.84
N ALA A 493 -0.71 -22.71 15.25
CA ALA A 493 -0.19 -23.41 16.41
C ALA A 493 -0.65 -22.76 17.74
N LYS A 494 -1.11 -21.51 17.71
CA LYS A 494 -1.60 -20.76 18.89
C LYS A 494 -3.12 -20.54 18.90
N LEU A 495 -3.83 -20.78 17.79
CA LEU A 495 -5.30 -20.69 17.73
C LEU A 495 -6.01 -21.49 18.85
N PRO A 496 -5.64 -22.76 19.14
CA PRO A 496 -6.30 -23.50 20.21
C PRO A 496 -6.10 -22.89 21.59
N SER A 497 -4.97 -22.22 21.82
CA SER A 497 -4.65 -21.59 23.11
C SER A 497 -5.56 -20.41 23.44
N ILE A 498 -6.20 -19.80 22.43
CA ILE A 498 -7.07 -18.63 22.59
C ILE A 498 -8.56 -18.95 22.36
N GLY A 499 -8.95 -20.23 22.44
CA GLY A 499 -10.35 -20.65 22.47
C GLY A 499 -10.91 -21.21 21.16
N PHE A 500 -10.14 -21.25 20.06
CA PHE A 500 -10.62 -21.88 18.81
C PHE A 500 -10.56 -23.41 18.89
N THR A 501 -11.69 -24.07 18.61
CA THR A 501 -11.84 -25.53 18.69
C THR A 501 -11.74 -26.23 17.33
N TYR A 502 -10.70 -25.90 16.55
CA TYR A 502 -10.47 -26.52 15.24
C TYR A 502 -9.77 -27.87 15.34
N SER A 503 -10.11 -28.79 14.44
CA SER A 503 -9.43 -30.09 14.33
C SER A 503 -8.00 -29.92 13.82
N THR A 504 -7.13 -30.90 14.08
CA THR A 504 -5.75 -30.89 13.57
C THR A 504 -5.70 -30.76 12.04
N ASP A 505 -6.60 -31.43 11.32
CA ASP A 505 -6.67 -31.31 9.86
C ASP A 505 -7.08 -29.88 9.43
N GLN A 506 -8.02 -29.25 10.13
CA GLN A 506 -8.39 -27.86 9.87
C GLN A 506 -7.22 -26.88 10.08
N LEU A 507 -6.42 -27.09 11.14
CA LEU A 507 -5.22 -26.28 11.37
C LEU A 507 -4.17 -26.47 10.26
N PHE A 508 -3.95 -27.71 9.80
CA PHE A 508 -3.06 -27.96 8.66
C PHE A 508 -3.60 -27.39 7.34
N TRP A 509 -4.92 -27.38 7.14
CA TRP A 509 -5.55 -26.72 6.00
C TRP A 509 -5.27 -25.22 5.98
N LEU A 510 -5.41 -24.53 7.12
CA LEU A 510 -5.08 -23.11 7.22
C LEU A 510 -3.60 -22.82 6.94
N ALA A 511 -2.69 -23.70 7.37
CA ALA A 511 -1.28 -23.59 7.02
C ALA A 511 -0.99 -23.87 5.52
N ALA A 512 -1.78 -24.73 4.88
CA ALA A 512 -1.60 -25.17 3.50
C ALA A 512 -2.17 -24.20 2.45
N LEU A 513 -3.32 -23.59 2.73
CA LEU A 513 -4.06 -22.77 1.76
C LEU A 513 -3.29 -21.59 1.15
N PRO A 514 -2.45 -20.83 1.90
CA PRO A 514 -1.66 -19.78 1.29
C PRO A 514 -0.75 -20.33 0.18
N GLY A 515 -0.27 -21.57 0.33
CA GLY A 515 0.50 -22.28 -0.67
C GLY A 515 -0.26 -22.50 -1.97
N LEU A 516 -1.54 -22.87 -1.89
CA LEU A 516 -2.41 -23.13 -3.04
C LEU A 516 -2.67 -21.87 -3.87
N SER A 517 -3.14 -20.80 -3.22
CA SER A 517 -3.41 -19.53 -3.90
C SER A 517 -2.11 -18.86 -4.36
N GLY A 518 -1.05 -18.90 -3.55
CA GLY A 518 0.26 -18.36 -3.91
C GLY A 518 0.88 -19.02 -5.13
N ALA A 519 0.85 -20.36 -5.21
CA ALA A 519 1.32 -21.11 -6.38
C ALA A 519 0.53 -20.77 -7.64
N THR A 520 -0.80 -20.70 -7.52
CA THR A 520 -1.69 -20.36 -8.64
C THR A 520 -1.45 -18.94 -9.13
N LEU A 521 -1.35 -17.96 -8.22
CA LEU A 521 -1.11 -16.56 -8.57
C LEU A 521 0.28 -16.32 -9.17
N ARG A 522 1.30 -17.09 -8.76
CA ARG A 522 2.65 -17.00 -9.35
C ARG A 522 2.64 -17.21 -10.86
N ILE A 523 1.78 -18.10 -11.37
CA ILE A 523 1.63 -18.34 -12.81
C ILE A 523 1.24 -17.04 -13.53
N PHE A 524 0.35 -16.24 -12.94
CA PHE A 524 -0.15 -15.01 -13.56
C PHE A 524 0.74 -13.80 -13.29
N TYR A 525 1.31 -13.70 -12.08
CA TYR A 525 2.04 -12.52 -11.61
C TYR A 525 3.32 -12.23 -12.39
N SER A 526 3.99 -13.27 -12.93
CA SER A 526 5.14 -13.09 -13.81
C SER A 526 4.82 -12.29 -15.07
N PHE A 527 3.58 -12.38 -15.57
CA PHE A 527 3.11 -11.70 -16.78
C PHE A 527 2.62 -10.27 -16.52
N MET A 528 2.35 -9.91 -15.26
CA MET A 528 1.78 -8.60 -14.92
C MET A 528 2.82 -7.48 -14.98
N VAL A 529 4.11 -7.79 -14.77
CA VAL A 529 5.19 -6.79 -14.79
C VAL A 529 5.37 -6.13 -16.17
N PRO A 530 5.43 -6.89 -17.28
CA PRO A 530 5.42 -6.30 -18.63
C PRO A 530 4.18 -5.45 -18.95
N ILE A 531 3.03 -5.74 -18.33
CA ILE A 531 1.75 -5.07 -18.61
C ILE A 531 1.65 -3.74 -17.83
N PHE A 532 1.87 -3.79 -16.52
CA PHE A 532 1.65 -2.65 -15.62
C PHE A 532 2.91 -1.86 -15.30
N GLY A 533 4.09 -2.40 -15.60
CA GLY A 533 5.37 -1.88 -15.14
C GLY A 533 5.73 -2.37 -13.73
N GLY A 534 7.02 -2.58 -13.50
CA GLY A 534 7.56 -3.11 -12.25
C GLY A 534 7.24 -2.27 -11.02
N ARG A 535 7.26 -0.94 -11.16
CA ARG A 535 7.01 0.00 -10.05
C ARG A 535 5.56 -0.04 -9.59
N LEU A 536 4.62 0.11 -10.52
CA LEU A 536 3.19 0.07 -10.22
C LEU A 536 2.79 -1.30 -9.69
N TRP A 537 3.22 -2.37 -10.34
CA TRP A 537 2.84 -3.72 -9.93
C TRP A 537 3.41 -4.10 -8.56
N THR A 538 4.69 -3.80 -8.27
CA THR A 538 5.28 -4.02 -6.95
C THR A 538 4.53 -3.22 -5.87
N THR A 539 4.13 -1.97 -6.18
CA THR A 539 3.34 -1.14 -5.27
C THR A 539 2.00 -1.79 -4.94
N LEU A 540 1.21 -2.12 -5.96
CA LEU A 540 -0.15 -2.68 -5.78
C LEU A 540 -0.13 -4.01 -5.05
N THR A 541 0.77 -4.90 -5.47
CA THR A 541 0.89 -6.23 -4.87
C THR A 541 1.41 -6.19 -3.44
N THR A 542 2.28 -5.24 -3.09
CA THR A 542 2.70 -5.02 -1.69
C THR A 542 1.55 -4.46 -0.86
N TRP A 543 0.83 -3.43 -1.34
CA TRP A 543 -0.36 -2.88 -0.64
C TRP A 543 -1.44 -3.93 -0.39
N SER A 544 -1.64 -4.85 -1.33
CA SER A 544 -2.65 -5.91 -1.19
C SER A 544 -2.44 -6.80 0.05
N LEU A 545 -1.20 -6.92 0.55
CA LEU A 545 -0.85 -7.72 1.73
C LEU A 545 -1.43 -7.14 3.04
N ILE A 546 -1.80 -5.86 3.06
CA ILE A 546 -2.45 -5.24 4.22
C ILE A 546 -3.81 -5.90 4.50
N ILE A 547 -4.52 -6.34 3.45
CA ILE A 547 -5.85 -6.93 3.57
C ILE A 547 -5.81 -8.20 4.45
N PRO A 548 -5.02 -9.25 4.13
CA PRO A 548 -4.92 -10.41 5.00
C PRO A 548 -4.23 -10.09 6.33
N ALA A 549 -3.25 -9.19 6.39
CA ALA A 549 -2.56 -8.86 7.64
C ALA A 549 -3.49 -8.22 8.69
N LEU A 550 -4.29 -7.23 8.30
CA LEU A 550 -5.33 -6.65 9.15
C LEU A 550 -6.44 -7.65 9.43
N GLY A 551 -6.89 -8.37 8.40
CA GLY A 551 -7.97 -9.35 8.52
C GLY A 551 -7.66 -10.44 9.55
N ILE A 552 -6.45 -11.01 9.53
CA ILE A 552 -6.00 -12.00 10.52
C ILE A 552 -5.94 -11.37 11.92
N GLY A 553 -5.35 -10.18 12.06
CA GLY A 553 -5.27 -9.50 13.35
C GLY A 553 -6.64 -9.24 13.98
N MET A 554 -7.66 -8.93 13.18
CA MET A 554 -9.03 -8.78 13.67
C MET A 554 -9.70 -10.13 13.97
N ALA A 555 -9.59 -11.09 13.05
CA ALA A 555 -10.27 -12.39 13.13
C ALA A 555 -9.82 -13.23 14.34
N VAL A 556 -8.55 -13.19 14.73
CA VAL A 556 -8.05 -13.99 15.85
C VAL A 556 -8.50 -13.48 17.23
N GLN A 557 -9.06 -12.27 17.33
CA GLN A 557 -9.49 -11.72 18.62
C GLN A 557 -10.85 -12.27 19.08
N ASN A 558 -11.62 -12.91 18.19
CA ASN A 558 -12.93 -13.44 18.51
C ASN A 558 -12.98 -14.96 18.24
N PRO A 559 -13.05 -15.81 19.29
CA PRO A 559 -13.17 -17.27 19.16
C PRO A 559 -14.37 -17.75 18.33
N ASP A 560 -15.42 -16.92 18.22
CA ASP A 560 -16.61 -17.22 17.41
C ASP A 560 -16.40 -16.95 15.91
N THR A 561 -15.20 -16.53 15.50
CA THR A 561 -14.90 -16.27 14.09
C THR A 561 -15.08 -17.54 13.26
N PRO A 562 -15.93 -17.50 12.21
CA PRO A 562 -16.24 -18.68 11.45
C PRO A 562 -15.03 -19.16 10.64
N TYR A 563 -14.84 -20.48 10.59
CA TYR A 563 -13.69 -21.11 9.95
C TYR A 563 -13.51 -20.69 8.47
N TRP A 564 -14.60 -20.47 7.72
CA TRP A 564 -14.52 -20.03 6.32
C TRP A 564 -13.83 -18.66 6.16
N LEU A 565 -13.95 -17.77 7.15
CA LEU A 565 -13.29 -16.47 7.10
C LEU A 565 -11.77 -16.65 7.21
N PHE A 566 -11.31 -17.56 8.06
CA PHE A 566 -9.90 -17.94 8.11
C PHE A 566 -9.42 -18.62 6.83
N LEU A 567 -10.26 -19.45 6.17
CA LEU A 567 -9.93 -19.99 4.85
C LEU A 567 -9.75 -18.86 3.82
N ALA A 568 -10.64 -17.87 3.80
CA ALA A 568 -10.54 -16.71 2.90
C ALA A 568 -9.27 -15.89 3.18
N LEU A 569 -8.97 -15.60 4.46
CA LEU A 569 -7.76 -14.88 4.85
C LEU A 569 -6.49 -15.67 4.53
N ALA A 570 -6.49 -16.99 4.70
CA ALA A 570 -5.40 -17.87 4.31
C ALA A 570 -5.17 -17.88 2.80
N LEU A 571 -6.24 -17.92 2.00
CA LEU A 571 -6.14 -17.77 0.55
C LEU A 571 -5.56 -16.39 0.16
N LEU A 572 -5.97 -15.32 0.83
CA LEU A 572 -5.47 -13.96 0.59
C LEU A 572 -3.99 -13.79 0.96
N CYS A 573 -3.48 -14.49 1.99
CA CYS A 573 -2.04 -14.57 2.28
C CYS A 573 -1.22 -15.08 1.07
N GLY A 574 -1.84 -15.84 0.17
CA GLY A 574 -1.22 -16.27 -1.08
C GLY A 574 -0.83 -15.13 -2.03
N PHE A 575 -1.35 -13.91 -1.87
CA PHE A 575 -0.82 -12.73 -2.58
C PHE A 575 0.69 -12.59 -2.37
N GLY A 576 1.18 -12.83 -1.15
CA GLY A 576 2.60 -12.83 -0.84
C GLY A 576 3.39 -13.89 -1.61
N GLY A 577 2.80 -15.06 -1.84
CA GLY A 577 3.36 -16.10 -2.69
C GLY A 577 3.50 -15.64 -4.16
N GLY A 578 2.46 -15.01 -4.71
CA GLY A 578 2.44 -14.47 -6.08
C GLY A 578 3.57 -13.46 -6.35
N ASN A 579 3.87 -12.60 -5.36
CA ASN A 579 4.86 -11.52 -5.48
C ASN A 579 6.28 -11.97 -5.81
N PHE A 580 6.63 -13.23 -5.51
CA PHE A 580 7.93 -13.78 -5.88
C PHE A 580 8.15 -13.80 -7.39
N ALA A 581 7.16 -14.26 -8.16
CA ALA A 581 7.27 -14.39 -9.60
C ALA A 581 7.41 -13.03 -10.28
N SER A 582 6.61 -12.04 -9.84
CA SER A 582 6.69 -10.68 -10.36
C SER A 582 7.97 -9.96 -9.95
N SER A 583 8.41 -10.09 -8.68
CA SER A 583 9.66 -9.46 -8.21
C SER A 583 10.88 -9.97 -8.96
N MET A 584 10.98 -11.29 -9.18
CA MET A 584 12.08 -11.89 -9.92
C MET A 584 12.07 -11.50 -11.40
N SER A 585 10.89 -11.52 -12.04
CA SER A 585 10.69 -11.06 -13.42
C SER A 585 11.15 -9.61 -13.56
N ASN A 586 10.71 -8.73 -12.66
CA ASN A 586 11.05 -7.31 -12.68
C ASN A 586 12.56 -7.04 -12.53
N ILE A 587 13.18 -7.58 -11.47
CA ILE A 587 14.61 -7.33 -11.18
C ILE A 587 15.51 -7.84 -12.31
N SER A 588 15.11 -8.90 -13.02
CA SER A 588 15.90 -9.45 -14.12
C SER A 588 16.15 -8.47 -15.28
N PHE A 589 15.29 -7.47 -15.47
CA PHE A 589 15.44 -6.44 -16.51
C PHE A 589 16.41 -5.32 -16.12
N PHE A 590 16.71 -5.15 -14.82
CA PHE A 590 17.55 -4.07 -14.32
C PHE A 590 19.05 -4.37 -14.32
N PHE A 591 19.48 -5.62 -14.50
CA PHE A 591 20.90 -5.96 -14.37
C PHE A 591 21.46 -6.55 -15.67
N PRO A 592 22.73 -6.21 -16.03
CA PRO A 592 23.42 -6.84 -17.15
C PRO A 592 23.65 -8.32 -16.88
N LYS A 593 23.88 -9.09 -17.94
CA LYS A 593 24.13 -10.55 -17.86
C LYS A 593 25.17 -10.92 -16.81
N ALA A 594 26.25 -10.14 -16.69
CA ALA A 594 27.33 -10.39 -15.74
C ALA A 594 26.92 -10.27 -14.25
N GLU A 595 26.00 -9.36 -13.90
CA GLU A 595 25.58 -9.12 -12.50
C GLU A 595 24.18 -9.69 -12.18
N LYS A 596 23.41 -10.09 -13.21
CA LYS A 596 22.02 -10.56 -13.08
C LYS A 596 21.86 -11.76 -12.16
N GLY A 597 22.73 -12.75 -12.28
CA GLY A 597 22.68 -13.96 -11.43
C GLY A 597 22.78 -13.61 -9.94
N ASN A 598 23.72 -12.74 -9.58
CA ASN A 598 23.91 -12.30 -8.20
C ASN A 598 22.73 -11.46 -7.69
N ALA A 599 22.23 -10.53 -8.51
CA ALA A 599 21.07 -9.70 -8.14
C ALA A 599 19.81 -10.54 -7.87
N LEU A 600 19.53 -11.51 -8.75
CA LEU A 600 18.42 -12.45 -8.59
C LEU A 600 18.61 -13.37 -7.37
N ALA A 601 19.83 -13.86 -7.14
CA ALA A 601 20.16 -14.66 -5.97
C ALA A 601 19.96 -13.88 -4.66
N LEU A 602 20.42 -12.64 -4.59
CA LEU A 602 20.24 -11.77 -3.43
C LEU A 602 18.77 -11.46 -3.18
N ASN A 603 18.02 -11.09 -4.23
CA ASN A 603 16.60 -10.78 -4.13
C ASN A 603 15.80 -11.99 -3.63
N ALA A 604 15.97 -13.16 -4.25
CA ALA A 604 15.29 -14.38 -3.85
C ALA A 604 15.75 -14.87 -2.46
N GLY A 605 17.05 -14.81 -2.18
CA GLY A 605 17.64 -15.26 -0.92
C GLY A 605 17.13 -14.46 0.27
N LEU A 606 17.29 -13.13 0.22
CA LEU A 606 16.81 -12.23 1.27
C LEU A 606 15.28 -12.16 1.32
N GLY A 607 14.60 -12.33 0.18
CA GLY A 607 13.14 -12.48 0.14
C GLY A 607 12.67 -13.71 0.94
N ASN A 608 13.29 -14.88 0.72
CA ASN A 608 12.95 -16.11 1.43
C ASN A 608 13.18 -16.02 2.95
N LEU A 609 14.09 -15.15 3.41
CA LEU A 609 14.27 -14.90 4.86
C LEU A 609 12.99 -14.39 5.53
N GLY A 610 12.05 -13.82 4.77
CA GLY A 610 10.73 -13.42 5.29
C GLY A 610 10.01 -14.53 6.04
N VAL A 611 10.20 -15.79 5.63
CA VAL A 611 9.64 -16.97 6.32
C VAL A 611 10.25 -17.16 7.71
N SER A 612 11.58 -17.08 7.82
CA SER A 612 12.24 -17.13 9.14
C SER A 612 11.91 -15.91 9.99
N VAL A 613 11.80 -14.73 9.38
CA VAL A 613 11.49 -13.48 10.08
C VAL A 613 10.09 -13.54 10.69
N VAL A 614 9.07 -14.03 9.97
CA VAL A 614 7.73 -14.21 10.56
C VAL A 614 7.73 -15.26 11.67
N GLN A 615 8.45 -16.36 11.49
CA GLN A 615 8.54 -17.41 12.51
C GLN A 615 9.35 -17.01 13.75
N PHE A 616 10.22 -16.01 13.64
CA PHE A 616 10.97 -15.47 14.77
C PHE A 616 10.22 -14.32 15.46
N VAL A 617 9.73 -13.36 14.68
CA VAL A 617 9.10 -12.13 15.19
C VAL A 617 7.73 -12.42 15.79
N VAL A 618 6.90 -13.26 15.17
CA VAL A 618 5.52 -13.48 15.65
C VAL A 618 5.50 -14.08 17.05
N PRO A 619 6.23 -15.17 17.37
CA PRO A 619 6.22 -15.71 18.73
C PRO A 619 6.67 -14.72 19.82
N LEU A 620 7.50 -13.74 19.48
CA LEU A 620 7.95 -12.70 20.41
C LEU A 620 6.94 -11.55 20.53
N ILE A 621 6.36 -11.10 19.43
CA ILE A 621 5.50 -9.92 19.41
C ILE A 621 4.11 -10.19 20.01
N ILE A 622 3.67 -11.45 20.02
CA ILE A 622 2.37 -11.85 20.60
C ILE A 622 2.40 -11.94 22.13
N THR A 623 3.57 -11.86 22.77
CA THR A 623 3.70 -11.89 24.24
C THR A 623 3.70 -10.50 24.88
N ALA A 624 3.56 -9.44 24.09
CA ALA A 624 3.59 -8.06 24.56
C ALA A 624 2.48 -7.21 23.92
N GLY A 625 1.97 -6.23 24.67
CA GLY A 625 1.03 -5.23 24.17
C GLY A 625 1.71 -4.16 23.31
N VAL A 626 2.36 -4.56 22.21
CA VAL A 626 3.21 -3.69 21.38
C VAL A 626 2.47 -2.50 20.77
N PHE A 627 1.21 -2.72 20.37
CA PHE A 627 0.37 -1.66 19.82
C PHE A 627 -0.43 -0.93 20.91
N GLY A 628 -0.20 -1.22 22.19
CA GLY A 628 -0.98 -0.69 23.30
C GLY A 628 -2.48 -0.86 23.05
N TRP A 629 -3.24 0.21 23.29
CA TRP A 629 -4.67 0.26 23.03
C TRP A 629 -5.05 0.07 21.54
N PHE A 630 -4.17 0.43 20.58
CA PHE A 630 -4.41 0.20 19.14
C PHE A 630 -4.45 -1.30 18.80
N GLY A 631 -3.78 -2.15 19.59
CA GLY A 631 -3.69 -3.59 19.36
C GLY A 631 -4.87 -4.40 19.90
N GLY A 632 -5.77 -3.81 20.69
CA GLY A 632 -6.79 -4.58 21.41
C GLY A 632 -6.25 -5.29 22.66
N ALA A 633 -7.16 -5.81 23.47
CA ALA A 633 -6.85 -6.48 24.73
C ALA A 633 -6.17 -7.86 24.50
N PRO A 634 -5.37 -8.36 25.45
CA PRO A 634 -4.89 -9.73 25.40
C PRO A 634 -6.00 -10.73 25.70
N VAL A 635 -5.85 -11.96 25.19
CA VAL A 635 -6.56 -13.13 25.70
C VAL A 635 -5.70 -13.77 26.79
N MET A 636 -6.28 -14.04 27.96
CA MET A 636 -5.59 -14.75 29.04
C MET A 636 -5.55 -16.25 28.73
N ILE A 637 -4.35 -16.81 28.60
CA ILE A 637 -4.14 -18.23 28.31
C ILE A 637 -3.47 -18.92 29.49
N LYS A 638 -3.72 -20.22 29.66
CA LYS A 638 -2.99 -21.05 30.63
C LYS A 638 -1.74 -21.62 29.96
N GLU A 639 -0.57 -21.18 30.39
CA GLU A 639 0.73 -21.69 29.93
C GLU A 639 1.58 -22.07 31.15
N ALA A 640 2.06 -23.32 31.21
CA ALA A 640 2.81 -23.87 32.35
C ALA A 640 2.13 -23.68 33.73
N GLY A 641 0.79 -23.75 33.79
CA GLY A 641 0.02 -23.60 35.02
C GLY A 641 -0.17 -22.16 35.51
N LYS A 642 0.29 -21.15 34.75
CA LYS A 642 0.05 -19.73 35.04
C LYS A 642 -0.83 -19.10 33.98
N GLU A 643 -1.65 -18.12 34.38
CA GLU A 643 -2.37 -17.28 33.43
C GLU A 643 -1.41 -16.21 32.89
N VAL A 644 -1.20 -16.23 31.57
CA VAL A 644 -0.35 -15.27 30.87
C VAL A 644 -1.16 -14.58 29.77
N PRO A 645 -0.99 -13.26 29.57
CA PRO A 645 -1.67 -12.54 28.50
C PRO A 645 -1.02 -12.86 27.13
N LEU A 646 -1.85 -13.08 26.11
CA LEU A 646 -1.42 -13.30 24.73
C LEU A 646 -2.15 -12.35 23.77
N TRP A 647 -1.39 -11.64 22.93
CA TRP A 647 -1.88 -10.74 21.88
C TRP A 647 -1.70 -11.38 20.50
N LEU A 648 -2.43 -12.47 20.19
CA LEU A 648 -2.25 -13.18 18.91
C LEU A 648 -2.51 -12.28 17.69
N GLN A 649 -3.32 -11.24 17.83
CA GLN A 649 -3.58 -10.25 16.79
C GLN A 649 -2.32 -9.51 16.30
N ASN A 650 -1.29 -9.40 17.13
CA ASN A 650 -0.02 -8.80 16.75
C ASN A 650 0.67 -9.61 15.63
N ALA A 651 0.34 -10.89 15.47
CA ALA A 651 0.84 -11.73 14.38
C ALA A 651 0.47 -11.17 12.99
N GLY A 652 -0.67 -10.50 12.87
CA GLY A 652 -1.10 -9.80 11.66
C GLY A 652 -0.64 -8.34 11.63
N TYR A 653 -0.90 -7.58 12.71
CA TYR A 653 -0.68 -6.13 12.74
C TYR A 653 0.78 -5.71 12.61
N VAL A 654 1.74 -6.52 13.08
CA VAL A 654 3.17 -6.18 13.06
C VAL A 654 3.69 -5.87 11.66
N TRP A 655 3.12 -6.47 10.62
CA TRP A 655 3.58 -6.29 9.25
C TRP A 655 3.03 -5.03 8.58
N VAL A 656 1.89 -4.51 9.03
CA VAL A 656 1.15 -3.44 8.33
C VAL A 656 1.97 -2.15 8.14
N PRO A 657 2.69 -1.61 9.15
CA PRO A 657 3.52 -0.42 8.96
C PRO A 657 4.64 -0.64 7.93
N PHE A 658 5.28 -1.81 7.95
CA PHE A 658 6.37 -2.14 7.03
C PHE A 658 5.88 -2.39 5.61
N ILE A 659 4.69 -2.99 5.45
CA ILE A 659 4.02 -3.17 4.16
C ILE A 659 3.71 -1.80 3.56
N ALA A 660 3.08 -0.90 4.32
CA ALA A 660 2.77 0.44 3.86
C ALA A 660 4.05 1.22 3.47
N ALA A 661 5.08 1.17 4.32
CA ALA A 661 6.37 1.81 4.05
C ALA A 661 7.04 1.27 2.77
N SER A 662 7.08 -0.06 2.60
CA SER A 662 7.69 -0.71 1.44
C SER A 662 6.90 -0.44 0.16
N ALA A 663 5.56 -0.40 0.24
CA ALA A 663 4.73 -0.10 -0.90
C ALA A 663 4.86 1.38 -1.34
N PHE A 664 4.97 2.32 -0.39
CA PHE A 664 5.35 3.69 -0.72
C PHE A 664 6.77 3.76 -1.30
N ALA A 665 7.75 3.07 -0.71
CA ALA A 665 9.11 3.02 -1.25
C ALA A 665 9.13 2.49 -2.69
N ALA A 666 8.35 1.45 -3.00
CA ALA A 666 8.17 0.96 -4.36
C ALA A 666 7.57 2.03 -5.28
N TRP A 667 6.50 2.69 -4.85
CA TRP A 667 5.81 3.70 -5.65
C TRP A 667 6.69 4.89 -6.04
N PHE A 668 7.48 5.36 -5.09
CA PHE A 668 8.31 6.55 -5.22
C PHE A 668 9.72 6.27 -5.73
N GLY A 669 10.29 5.11 -5.42
CA GLY A 669 11.70 4.81 -5.63
C GLY A 669 12.00 3.83 -6.76
N MET A 670 11.04 3.00 -7.17
CA MET A 670 11.25 2.07 -8.29
C MET A 670 10.99 2.73 -9.66
N ASN A 671 11.40 2.05 -10.72
CA ASN A 671 11.29 2.51 -12.10
C ASN A 671 10.53 1.50 -12.97
N ASP A 672 10.00 2.00 -14.08
CA ASP A 672 9.41 1.18 -15.13
C ASP A 672 10.36 1.20 -16.34
N LEU A 673 10.56 0.07 -17.03
CA LEU A 673 11.47 -0.03 -18.17
C LEU A 673 10.65 -0.23 -19.46
N ALA A 674 10.87 0.60 -20.48
CA ALA A 674 10.14 0.49 -21.75
C ALA A 674 10.50 -0.79 -22.54
N SER A 675 11.72 -1.32 -22.33
CA SER A 675 12.25 -2.52 -22.96
C SER A 675 11.77 -3.84 -22.31
N ALA A 676 11.03 -3.77 -21.20
CA ALA A 676 10.50 -4.96 -20.50
C ALA A 676 9.25 -5.54 -21.20
N LYS A 677 9.32 -5.77 -22.50
CA LYS A 677 8.25 -6.40 -23.30
C LYS A 677 8.68 -7.81 -23.71
N ALA A 678 7.87 -8.80 -23.39
CA ALA A 678 7.97 -10.14 -23.95
C ALA A 678 6.55 -10.62 -24.27
N SER A 679 6.33 -11.14 -25.48
CA SER A 679 4.99 -11.62 -25.85
C SER A 679 4.67 -12.93 -25.11
N PHE A 680 3.41 -13.13 -24.76
CA PHE A 680 2.96 -14.36 -24.08
C PHE A 680 3.21 -15.60 -24.96
N ALA A 681 2.95 -15.48 -26.27
CA ALA A 681 3.16 -16.56 -27.23
C ALA A 681 4.61 -17.06 -27.25
N GLU A 682 5.59 -16.15 -27.12
CA GLU A 682 7.00 -16.51 -27.07
C GLU A 682 7.43 -17.20 -25.77
N GLN A 683 6.74 -16.94 -24.65
CA GLN A 683 7.01 -17.62 -23.37
C GLN A 683 6.29 -18.97 -23.28
N ALA A 684 5.13 -19.12 -23.92
CA ALA A 684 4.33 -20.35 -23.90
C ALA A 684 5.01 -21.55 -24.58
N VAL A 685 6.06 -21.32 -25.38
CA VAL A 685 6.86 -22.38 -26.02
C VAL A 685 7.42 -23.38 -24.99
N ILE A 686 7.67 -22.95 -23.75
CA ILE A 686 8.18 -23.82 -22.67
C ILE A 686 7.26 -25.00 -22.36
N PHE A 687 5.95 -24.90 -22.64
CA PHE A 687 4.99 -25.98 -22.38
C PHE A 687 5.21 -27.19 -23.29
N GLN A 688 5.81 -26.98 -24.47
CA GLN A 688 6.17 -28.03 -25.42
C GLN A 688 7.52 -28.68 -25.06
N ARG A 689 8.28 -28.11 -24.11
CA ARG A 689 9.60 -28.61 -23.73
C ARG A 689 9.47 -29.70 -22.67
N GLN A 690 9.94 -30.91 -22.97
CA GLN A 690 9.95 -32.02 -22.01
C GLN A 690 10.72 -31.67 -20.72
N HIS A 691 11.88 -31.04 -20.85
CA HIS A 691 12.71 -30.68 -19.70
C HIS A 691 12.07 -29.65 -18.77
N ASN A 692 11.13 -28.82 -19.26
CA ASN A 692 10.36 -27.92 -18.38
C ASN A 692 9.60 -28.71 -17.32
N TRP A 693 8.85 -29.74 -17.72
CA TRP A 693 8.05 -30.57 -16.81
C TRP A 693 8.92 -31.41 -15.86
N ILE A 694 10.05 -31.93 -16.34
CA ILE A 694 11.02 -32.63 -15.49
C ILE A 694 11.57 -31.68 -14.41
N MET A 695 11.92 -30.45 -14.79
CA MET A 695 12.41 -29.46 -13.84
C MET A 695 11.33 -28.99 -12.86
N CYS A 696 10.05 -28.93 -13.25
CA CYS A 696 8.95 -28.72 -12.31
C CYS A 696 8.91 -29.80 -11.23
N TRP A 697 9.08 -31.07 -11.60
CA TRP A 697 9.09 -32.19 -10.65
C TRP A 697 10.28 -32.10 -9.67
N LEU A 698 11.49 -31.88 -10.21
CA LEU A 698 12.69 -31.76 -9.37
C LEU A 698 12.64 -30.52 -8.48
N TYR A 699 12.20 -29.37 -8.99
CA TYR A 699 12.12 -28.15 -8.19
C TYR A 699 11.02 -28.22 -7.11
N THR A 700 9.98 -29.03 -7.32
CA THR A 700 9.01 -29.38 -6.25
C THR A 700 9.70 -30.17 -5.14
N GLY A 701 10.61 -31.08 -5.49
CA GLY A 701 11.46 -31.80 -4.54
C GLY A 701 12.37 -30.92 -3.69
N THR A 702 12.82 -29.78 -4.19
CA THR A 702 13.69 -28.86 -3.45
C THR A 702 12.90 -27.71 -2.85
N PHE A 703 12.44 -26.76 -3.66
CA PHE A 703 11.77 -25.54 -3.19
C PHE A 703 10.41 -25.85 -2.58
N GLY A 704 9.65 -26.75 -3.21
CA GLY A 704 8.36 -27.21 -2.67
C GLY A 704 8.51 -27.81 -1.27
N SER A 705 9.60 -28.55 -1.04
CA SER A 705 9.93 -29.11 0.26
C SER A 705 10.34 -28.05 1.27
N PHE A 706 11.22 -27.12 0.88
CA PHE A 706 11.60 -25.98 1.73
C PHE A 706 10.37 -25.21 2.23
N ILE A 707 9.48 -24.81 1.32
CA ILE A 707 8.32 -23.99 1.69
C ILE A 707 7.23 -24.81 2.39
N GLY A 708 7.02 -26.07 2.01
CA GLY A 708 6.06 -26.97 2.65
C GLY A 708 6.46 -27.37 4.06
N TYR A 709 7.74 -27.66 4.29
CA TYR A 709 8.26 -27.83 5.65
C TYR A 709 8.17 -26.53 6.43
N SER A 710 8.45 -25.37 5.83
CA SER A 710 8.25 -24.09 6.52
C SER A 710 6.82 -23.89 7.01
N ALA A 711 5.83 -24.23 6.18
CA ALA A 711 4.42 -24.09 6.54
C ALA A 711 3.95 -25.10 7.60
N GLY A 712 4.35 -26.36 7.47
CA GLY A 712 3.85 -27.46 8.31
C GLY A 712 4.67 -27.77 9.57
N PHE A 713 5.98 -27.49 9.58
CA PHE A 713 6.87 -27.89 10.66
C PHE A 713 6.47 -27.34 12.04
N PRO A 714 6.12 -26.05 12.22
CA PRO A 714 5.82 -25.53 13.56
C PRO A 714 4.60 -26.23 14.19
N LEU A 715 3.54 -26.45 13.39
CA LEU A 715 2.35 -27.16 13.83
C LEU A 715 2.66 -28.65 14.07
N LEU A 716 3.36 -29.32 13.15
CA LEU A 716 3.76 -30.71 13.31
C LEU A 716 4.57 -30.92 14.60
N ALA A 717 5.60 -30.09 14.81
CA ALA A 717 6.42 -30.12 16.01
C ALA A 717 5.57 -29.97 17.29
N LYS A 718 4.62 -29.03 17.31
CA LYS A 718 3.72 -28.85 18.45
C LYS A 718 2.81 -30.06 18.69
N THR A 719 2.33 -30.72 17.62
CA THR A 719 1.48 -31.92 17.76
C THR A 719 2.25 -33.14 18.26
N GLN A 720 3.49 -33.33 17.82
CA GLN A 720 4.29 -34.52 18.15
C GLN A 720 5.07 -34.37 19.46
N PHE A 721 5.42 -33.13 19.83
CA PHE A 721 6.20 -32.79 21.03
C PHE A 721 5.54 -31.63 21.80
N PRO A 722 4.35 -31.84 22.41
CA PRO A 722 3.56 -30.78 23.01
C PRO A 722 4.25 -30.05 24.17
N GLU A 723 5.14 -30.75 24.88
CA GLU A 723 5.92 -30.25 26.02
C GLU A 723 7.04 -29.28 25.61
N VAL A 724 7.44 -29.29 24.34
CA VAL A 724 8.51 -28.44 23.84
C VAL A 724 7.92 -27.15 23.27
N ASN A 725 8.53 -26.00 23.60
CA ASN A 725 8.22 -24.74 22.94
C ASN A 725 8.85 -24.69 21.53
N ALA A 726 8.31 -25.50 20.61
CA ALA A 726 8.82 -25.64 19.25
C ALA A 726 8.83 -24.33 18.45
N LEU A 727 7.91 -23.41 18.74
CA LEU A 727 7.83 -22.10 18.07
C LEU A 727 9.07 -21.23 18.32
N ALA A 728 9.74 -21.40 19.47
CA ALA A 728 10.97 -20.68 19.77
C ALA A 728 12.14 -21.09 18.85
N TYR A 729 12.07 -22.26 18.22
CA TYR A 729 13.15 -22.81 17.38
C TYR A 729 12.77 -22.95 15.91
N ALA A 730 11.47 -22.90 15.58
CA ALA A 730 10.98 -23.18 14.24
C ALA A 730 11.60 -22.30 13.15
N PHE A 731 11.87 -21.04 13.46
CA PHE A 731 12.48 -20.09 12.54
C PHE A 731 13.86 -20.52 12.03
N LEU A 732 14.59 -21.35 12.78
CA LEU A 732 15.93 -21.83 12.41
C LEU A 732 15.90 -22.69 11.15
N GLY A 733 14.82 -23.44 10.92
CA GLY A 733 14.66 -24.25 9.72
C GLY A 733 14.68 -23.40 8.45
N PRO A 734 13.68 -22.53 8.23
CA PRO A 734 13.66 -21.67 7.06
C PRO A 734 14.87 -20.74 6.96
N LEU A 735 15.46 -20.31 8.09
CA LEU A 735 16.69 -19.51 8.10
C LEU A 735 17.85 -20.29 7.48
N VAL A 736 18.11 -21.52 7.96
CA VAL A 736 19.17 -22.40 7.42
C VAL A 736 18.93 -22.69 5.93
N GLY A 737 17.67 -22.94 5.53
CA GLY A 737 17.34 -23.18 4.12
C GLY A 737 17.52 -21.96 3.21
N ALA A 738 17.15 -20.76 3.67
CA ALA A 738 17.32 -19.52 2.91
C ALA A 738 18.79 -19.10 2.79
N VAL A 739 19.56 -19.24 3.88
CA VAL A 739 21.00 -18.96 3.91
C VAL A 739 21.77 -19.94 3.03
N SER A 740 21.50 -21.25 3.17
CA SER A 740 22.15 -22.28 2.34
C SER A 740 21.85 -22.07 0.85
N ARG A 741 20.62 -21.72 0.46
CA ARG A 741 20.29 -21.34 -0.93
C ARG A 741 21.20 -20.21 -1.46
N SER A 742 21.45 -19.20 -0.64
CA SER A 742 22.22 -18.01 -1.05
C SER A 742 23.73 -18.28 -1.08
N MET A 743 24.23 -19.12 -0.17
CA MET A 743 25.66 -19.35 0.02
C MET A 743 26.24 -20.54 -0.75
N THR A 744 25.41 -21.38 -1.39
CA THR A 744 25.87 -22.63 -2.02
C THR A 744 25.75 -22.68 -3.53
N GLY A 745 25.36 -21.58 -4.20
CA GLY A 745 25.31 -21.50 -5.66
C GLY A 745 26.64 -21.91 -6.34
N TRP A 746 27.76 -21.41 -5.81
CA TRP A 746 29.10 -21.71 -6.30
C TRP A 746 29.47 -23.21 -6.27
N ILE A 747 28.84 -24.00 -5.39
CA ILE A 747 29.06 -25.46 -5.32
C ILE A 747 28.58 -26.11 -6.62
N SER A 748 27.45 -25.63 -7.14
CA SER A 748 26.90 -26.12 -8.41
C SER A 748 27.72 -25.66 -9.60
N ASP A 749 28.29 -24.45 -9.53
CA ASP A 749 29.20 -23.94 -10.55
C ASP A 749 30.52 -24.73 -10.59
N ARG A 750 31.02 -25.17 -9.43
CA ARG A 750 32.29 -25.92 -9.32
C ARG A 750 32.14 -27.41 -9.63
N TYR A 751 31.09 -28.06 -9.15
CA TYR A 751 30.93 -29.53 -9.21
C TYR A 751 29.88 -30.02 -10.20
N GLY A 752 29.12 -29.10 -10.81
CA GLY A 752 28.02 -29.39 -11.74
C GLY A 752 26.66 -29.46 -11.05
N GLY A 753 25.68 -28.68 -11.53
CA GLY A 753 24.34 -28.58 -10.94
C GLY A 753 23.58 -29.91 -10.91
N GLY A 754 23.73 -30.77 -11.93
CA GLY A 754 23.10 -32.09 -11.98
C GLY A 754 23.65 -33.05 -10.92
N ARG A 755 24.97 -33.10 -10.75
CA ARG A 755 25.62 -33.90 -9.70
C ARG A 755 25.25 -33.44 -8.30
N VAL A 756 25.26 -32.13 -8.05
CA VAL A 756 24.87 -31.57 -6.75
C VAL A 756 23.40 -31.89 -6.47
N THR A 757 22.51 -31.70 -7.45
CA THR A 757 21.08 -32.00 -7.31
C THR A 757 20.82 -33.49 -7.00
N PHE A 758 21.56 -34.41 -7.60
CA PHE A 758 21.44 -35.84 -7.30
C PHE A 758 21.73 -36.13 -5.82
N TRP A 759 22.86 -35.63 -5.30
CA TRP A 759 23.24 -35.81 -3.90
C TRP A 759 22.33 -35.07 -2.93
N VAL A 760 21.76 -33.94 -3.34
CA VAL A 760 20.71 -33.26 -2.57
C VAL A 760 19.53 -34.19 -2.37
N PHE A 761 19.02 -34.86 -3.41
CA PHE A 761 17.87 -35.76 -3.23
C PHE A 761 18.19 -37.01 -2.40
N VAL A 762 19.41 -37.54 -2.49
CA VAL A 762 19.87 -38.57 -1.55
C VAL A 762 19.84 -38.03 -0.11
N GLY A 763 20.34 -36.81 0.11
CA GLY A 763 20.25 -36.12 1.39
C GLY A 763 18.81 -35.90 1.87
N MET A 764 17.89 -35.50 0.99
CA MET A 764 16.47 -35.33 1.32
C MET A 764 15.84 -36.66 1.76
N ALA A 765 16.14 -37.77 1.07
CA ALA A 765 15.67 -39.10 1.44
C ALA A 765 16.22 -39.55 2.81
N VAL A 766 17.53 -39.37 3.05
CA VAL A 766 18.15 -39.66 4.36
C VAL A 766 17.56 -38.80 5.46
N GLY A 767 17.32 -37.51 5.21
CA GLY A 767 16.72 -36.60 6.17
C GLY A 767 15.32 -37.04 6.59
N VAL A 768 14.46 -37.43 5.64
CA VAL A 768 13.12 -37.95 5.97
C VAL A 768 13.17 -39.28 6.69
N ALA A 769 14.07 -40.20 6.29
CA ALA A 769 14.27 -41.45 7.02
C ALA A 769 14.72 -41.18 8.48
N GLY A 770 15.59 -40.19 8.69
CA GLY A 770 15.98 -39.73 10.01
C GLY A 770 14.81 -39.13 10.81
N VAL A 771 13.97 -38.30 10.18
CA VAL A 771 12.74 -37.78 10.82
C VAL A 771 11.83 -38.92 11.26
N LEU A 772 11.59 -39.92 10.40
CA LEU A 772 10.79 -41.11 10.72
C LEU A 772 11.37 -41.87 11.93
N TYR A 773 12.69 -42.08 11.96
CA TYR A 773 13.37 -42.76 13.06
C TYR A 773 13.23 -42.00 14.40
N PHE A 774 13.61 -40.72 14.42
CA PHE A 774 13.57 -39.92 15.65
C PHE A 774 12.16 -39.61 16.14
N LEU A 775 11.18 -39.57 15.24
CA LEU A 775 9.77 -39.53 15.61
C LEU A 775 9.34 -40.85 16.29
N GLY A 776 9.78 -42.00 15.76
CA GLY A 776 9.48 -43.32 16.33
C GLY A 776 9.99 -43.50 17.76
N ILE A 777 11.21 -43.02 18.04
CA ILE A 777 11.79 -43.03 19.40
C ILE A 777 11.42 -41.80 20.23
N LYS A 778 10.54 -40.92 19.73
CA LYS A 778 10.06 -39.69 20.39
C LYS A 778 11.18 -38.76 20.90
N SER A 779 12.25 -38.58 20.12
CA SER A 779 13.39 -37.72 20.46
C SER A 779 13.30 -36.36 19.77
N TRP A 780 13.00 -35.30 20.54
CA TRP A 780 12.95 -33.92 20.03
C TRP A 780 14.28 -33.46 19.40
N PRO A 781 15.46 -33.61 20.04
CA PRO A 781 16.72 -33.12 19.48
C PRO A 781 17.05 -33.76 18.13
N GLY A 782 16.85 -35.07 18.00
CA GLY A 782 17.10 -35.79 16.75
C GLY A 782 16.10 -35.43 15.65
N PHE A 783 14.81 -35.32 15.99
CA PHE A 783 13.76 -34.87 15.09
C PHE A 783 14.06 -33.47 14.53
N PHE A 784 14.42 -32.54 15.42
CA PHE A 784 14.75 -31.17 15.05
C PHE A 784 16.02 -31.09 14.20
N ALA A 785 17.08 -31.83 14.57
CA ALA A 785 18.32 -31.89 13.80
C ALA A 785 18.10 -32.40 12.36
N MET A 786 17.26 -33.41 12.18
CA MET A 786 16.93 -33.92 10.84
C MET A 786 16.09 -32.93 10.03
N PHE A 787 15.18 -32.16 10.66
CA PHE A 787 14.49 -31.08 9.98
C PHE A 787 15.45 -29.95 9.56
N LEU A 788 16.37 -29.53 10.42
CA LEU A 788 17.42 -28.56 10.06
C LEU A 788 18.27 -29.05 8.89
N PHE A 789 18.61 -30.35 8.89
CA PHE A 789 19.30 -30.98 7.78
C PHE A 789 18.46 -30.94 6.49
N LEU A 790 17.16 -31.28 6.54
CA LEU A 790 16.23 -31.17 5.40
C LEU A 790 16.13 -29.73 4.87
N PHE A 791 16.07 -28.74 5.75
CA PHE A 791 16.08 -27.33 5.36
C PHE A 791 17.41 -26.95 4.68
N PHE A 792 18.54 -27.39 5.22
CA PHE A 792 19.85 -27.16 4.62
C PHE A 792 19.95 -27.78 3.22
N VAL A 793 19.67 -29.08 3.08
CA VAL A 793 19.80 -29.76 1.79
C VAL A 793 18.78 -29.28 0.76
N SER A 794 17.56 -28.91 1.17
CA SER A 794 16.58 -28.29 0.24
C SER A 794 17.03 -26.91 -0.22
N GLY A 795 17.69 -26.12 0.64
CA GLY A 795 18.32 -24.85 0.25
C GLY A 795 19.44 -25.03 -0.78
N VAL A 796 20.33 -26.00 -0.60
CA VAL A 796 21.35 -26.37 -1.60
C VAL A 796 20.68 -26.86 -2.89
N GLY A 797 19.60 -27.63 -2.75
CA GLY A 797 18.76 -28.08 -3.85
C GLY A 797 18.19 -26.94 -4.68
N ASN A 798 17.73 -25.88 -4.02
CA ASN A 798 17.17 -24.71 -4.67
C ASN A 798 18.19 -23.99 -5.56
N ALA A 799 19.44 -23.91 -5.13
CA ALA A 799 20.50 -23.28 -5.90
C ALA A 799 20.93 -24.17 -7.09
N SER A 800 21.14 -25.46 -6.83
CA SER A 800 21.60 -26.42 -7.83
C SER A 800 20.61 -26.67 -8.97
N THR A 801 19.33 -26.82 -8.66
CA THR A 801 18.28 -26.97 -9.68
C THR A 801 18.11 -25.73 -10.56
N PHE A 802 18.27 -24.52 -9.99
CA PHE A 802 18.26 -23.27 -10.77
C PHE A 802 19.46 -23.17 -11.72
N GLN A 803 20.63 -23.64 -11.28
CA GLN A 803 21.85 -23.66 -12.09
C GLN A 803 21.73 -24.63 -13.28
N MET A 804 21.01 -25.75 -13.12
CA MET A 804 20.80 -26.73 -14.19
C MET A 804 20.03 -26.17 -15.39
N ILE A 805 19.02 -25.31 -15.17
CA ILE A 805 18.07 -24.91 -16.23
C ILE A 805 18.78 -24.25 -17.43
N PRO A 806 19.64 -23.21 -17.25
CA PRO A 806 20.38 -22.63 -18.36
C PRO A 806 21.30 -23.61 -19.09
N ALA A 807 21.95 -24.53 -18.36
CA ALA A 807 22.83 -25.52 -18.96
C ALA A 807 22.07 -26.53 -19.82
N ILE A 808 20.89 -26.99 -19.35
CA ILE A 808 19.97 -27.85 -20.09
C ILE A 808 19.52 -27.16 -21.37
N MET A 809 19.04 -25.91 -21.25
CA MET A 809 18.48 -25.19 -22.39
C MET A 809 19.53 -24.84 -23.43
N ARG A 810 20.77 -24.53 -23.04
CA ARG A 810 21.86 -24.29 -24.01
C ARG A 810 22.08 -25.51 -24.89
N LYS A 811 22.13 -26.71 -24.31
CA LYS A 811 22.32 -27.95 -25.07
C LYS A 811 21.08 -28.35 -25.88
N GLU A 812 19.88 -28.09 -25.37
CA GLU A 812 18.65 -28.34 -26.12
C GLU A 812 18.49 -27.39 -27.32
N MET A 813 18.98 -26.15 -27.25
CA MET A 813 18.94 -25.23 -28.39
C MET A 813 19.76 -25.71 -29.59
N ASP A 814 20.84 -26.47 -29.37
CA ASP A 814 21.61 -27.07 -30.47
C ASP A 814 20.76 -28.09 -31.26
N ARG A 815 19.83 -28.78 -30.59
CA ARG A 815 18.90 -29.73 -31.21
C ARG A 815 17.68 -29.03 -31.84
N LEU A 816 17.18 -27.99 -31.18
CA LEU A 816 15.92 -27.33 -31.56
C LEU A 816 16.09 -26.25 -32.62
N MET A 817 17.30 -25.68 -32.74
CA MET A 817 17.65 -24.67 -33.74
C MET A 817 18.95 -25.05 -34.46
N PRO A 818 18.97 -26.17 -35.22
CA PRO A 818 20.19 -26.67 -35.86
C PRO A 818 20.77 -25.68 -36.88
N GLU A 819 19.91 -24.90 -37.55
CA GLU A 819 20.29 -23.87 -38.53
C GLU A 819 20.48 -22.48 -37.91
N GLY A 820 20.25 -22.32 -36.61
CA GLY A 820 20.37 -21.04 -35.92
C GLY A 820 21.83 -20.64 -35.70
N ASP A 821 22.15 -19.36 -35.94
CA ASP A 821 23.45 -18.82 -35.57
C ASP A 821 23.71 -18.95 -34.05
N ALA A 822 24.98 -18.91 -33.64
CA ALA A 822 25.35 -19.11 -32.24
C ALA A 822 24.74 -18.04 -31.32
N ALA A 823 24.57 -16.80 -31.79
CA ALA A 823 24.04 -15.69 -31.01
C ALA A 823 22.51 -15.79 -30.79
N ALA A 824 21.78 -16.32 -31.76
CA ALA A 824 20.36 -16.59 -31.74
C ALA A 824 20.05 -17.76 -30.82
N ARG A 825 20.83 -18.85 -30.90
CA ARG A 825 20.73 -19.99 -29.96
C ARG A 825 20.93 -19.55 -28.50
N VAL A 826 21.94 -18.72 -28.23
CA VAL A 826 22.19 -18.20 -26.88
C VAL A 826 21.04 -17.31 -26.40
N ARG A 827 20.56 -16.39 -27.24
CA ARG A 827 19.40 -15.53 -26.89
C ARG A 827 18.14 -16.33 -26.58
N GLN A 828 17.82 -17.31 -27.42
CA GLN A 828 16.63 -18.16 -27.23
C GLN A 828 16.78 -19.04 -25.97
N SER A 829 17.96 -19.59 -25.74
CA SER A 829 18.27 -20.35 -24.52
C SER A 829 18.06 -19.52 -23.25
N GLU A 830 18.59 -18.30 -23.20
CA GLU A 830 18.42 -17.39 -22.04
C GLU A 830 16.95 -17.06 -21.79
N LYS A 831 16.20 -16.80 -22.88
CA LYS A 831 14.77 -16.47 -22.83
C LYS A 831 13.93 -17.63 -22.30
N GLU A 832 14.07 -18.83 -22.87
CA GLU A 832 13.33 -20.01 -22.41
C GLU A 832 13.76 -20.43 -21.00
N SER A 833 15.03 -20.28 -20.64
CA SER A 833 15.51 -20.57 -19.27
C SER A 833 14.82 -19.70 -18.23
N ALA A 834 14.70 -18.39 -18.47
CA ALA A 834 14.02 -17.48 -17.56
C ALA A 834 12.53 -17.85 -17.38
N ALA A 835 11.86 -18.23 -18.48
CA ALA A 835 10.47 -18.65 -18.46
C ALA A 835 10.27 -19.99 -17.72
N ILE A 836 11.15 -20.98 -17.95
CA ILE A 836 11.15 -22.27 -17.23
C ILE A 836 11.40 -22.07 -15.73
N ILE A 837 12.34 -21.20 -15.35
CA ILE A 837 12.59 -20.86 -13.94
C ILE A 837 11.32 -20.30 -13.28
N GLY A 838 10.63 -19.37 -13.94
CA GLY A 838 9.38 -18.79 -13.45
C GLY A 838 8.28 -19.84 -13.28
N PHE A 839 8.04 -20.63 -14.33
CA PHE A 839 6.97 -21.63 -14.33
C PHE A 839 7.24 -22.78 -13.35
N SER A 840 8.44 -23.36 -13.37
CA SER A 840 8.82 -24.41 -12.41
C SER A 840 8.73 -23.91 -10.97
N SER A 841 9.04 -22.65 -10.70
CA SER A 841 8.87 -22.04 -9.38
C SER A 841 7.42 -21.81 -8.96
N ALA A 842 6.49 -21.68 -9.90
CA ALA A 842 5.06 -21.65 -9.61
C ALA A 842 4.56 -23.05 -9.24
N ILE A 843 4.94 -24.07 -10.03
CA ILE A 843 4.56 -25.47 -9.75
C ILE A 843 5.14 -25.95 -8.42
N ALA A 844 6.43 -25.70 -8.17
CA ALA A 844 7.06 -26.09 -6.92
C ALA A 844 6.42 -25.43 -5.69
N ALA A 845 5.83 -24.24 -5.83
CA ALA A 845 5.16 -23.59 -4.71
C ALA A 845 3.93 -24.36 -4.20
N TYR A 846 3.34 -25.27 -4.99
CA TYR A 846 2.29 -26.16 -4.48
C TYR A 846 2.80 -27.11 -3.38
N GLY A 847 4.11 -27.29 -3.22
CA GLY A 847 4.67 -27.97 -2.05
C GLY A 847 4.25 -27.33 -0.71
N ALA A 848 4.04 -26.01 -0.69
CA ALA A 848 3.48 -25.28 0.46
C ALA A 848 2.06 -25.72 0.83
N PHE A 849 1.32 -26.28 -0.12
CA PHE A 849 0.00 -26.86 0.11
C PHE A 849 0.12 -28.35 0.43
N PHE A 850 0.78 -29.11 -0.43
CA PHE A 850 0.79 -30.57 -0.36
C PHE A 850 1.41 -31.11 0.92
N ILE A 851 2.53 -30.55 1.39
CA ILE A 851 3.22 -31.08 2.58
C ILE A 851 2.38 -30.90 3.86
N PRO A 852 1.98 -29.68 4.27
CA PRO A 852 1.15 -29.50 5.47
C PRO A 852 -0.19 -30.22 5.33
N LYS A 853 -0.83 -30.20 4.15
CA LYS A 853 -2.09 -30.93 3.97
C LYS A 853 -1.91 -32.44 4.11
N SER A 854 -0.80 -33.00 3.64
CA SER A 854 -0.48 -34.42 3.80
C SER A 854 -0.28 -34.78 5.27
N TYR A 855 0.37 -33.93 6.07
CA TYR A 855 0.44 -34.14 7.52
C TYR A 855 -0.95 -34.18 8.16
N GLY A 856 -1.81 -33.19 7.86
CA GLY A 856 -3.18 -33.15 8.37
C GLY A 856 -4.00 -34.39 8.03
N THR A 857 -3.97 -34.81 6.75
CA THR A 857 -4.65 -36.02 6.28
C THR A 857 -4.07 -37.30 6.91
N SER A 858 -2.75 -37.41 7.01
CA SER A 858 -2.09 -38.57 7.62
C SER A 858 -2.49 -38.71 9.09
N ILE A 859 -2.45 -37.60 9.84
CA ILE A 859 -2.80 -37.61 11.26
C ILE A 859 -4.28 -37.92 11.45
N SER A 860 -5.18 -37.37 10.62
CA SER A 860 -6.61 -37.64 10.73
C SER A 860 -6.98 -39.08 10.37
N MET A 861 -6.30 -39.69 9.39
CA MET A 861 -6.60 -41.05 8.92
C MET A 861 -5.88 -42.14 9.72
N THR A 862 -4.68 -41.88 10.22
CA THR A 862 -3.79 -42.91 10.80
C THR A 862 -3.35 -42.63 12.23
N GLY A 863 -3.68 -41.46 12.79
CA GLY A 863 -3.25 -41.04 14.13
C GLY A 863 -1.84 -40.45 14.20
N GLY A 864 -1.08 -40.43 13.10
CA GLY A 864 0.26 -39.84 13.06
C GLY A 864 0.71 -39.38 11.67
N PRO A 865 1.87 -38.69 11.57
CA PRO A 865 2.35 -38.11 10.31
C PRO A 865 3.16 -39.08 9.43
N GLN A 866 3.31 -40.35 9.84
CA GLN A 866 4.22 -41.31 9.22
C GLN A 866 3.86 -41.61 7.77
N ALA A 867 2.56 -41.73 7.44
CA ALA A 867 2.14 -42.01 6.07
C ALA A 867 2.52 -40.88 5.11
N ALA A 868 2.41 -39.62 5.55
CA ALA A 868 2.87 -38.47 4.78
C ALA A 868 4.40 -38.51 4.57
N LEU A 869 5.17 -38.79 5.63
CA LEU A 869 6.63 -38.88 5.57
C LEU A 869 7.11 -40.00 4.63
N TRP A 870 6.46 -41.17 4.65
CA TRP A 870 6.72 -42.24 3.67
C TRP A 870 6.42 -41.78 2.23
N GLY A 871 5.33 -41.04 2.03
CA GLY A 871 5.02 -40.42 0.74
C GLY A 871 6.12 -39.47 0.26
N PHE A 872 6.66 -38.63 1.16
CA PHE A 872 7.78 -37.73 0.82
C PHE A 872 9.06 -38.50 0.51
N LEU A 873 9.36 -39.59 1.23
CA LEU A 873 10.51 -40.44 0.95
C LEU A 873 10.41 -41.05 -0.45
N ILE A 874 9.25 -41.63 -0.81
CA ILE A 874 9.00 -42.18 -2.15
C ILE A 874 9.16 -41.09 -3.22
N PHE A 875 8.65 -39.88 -2.96
CA PHE A 875 8.82 -38.75 -3.87
C PHE A 875 10.30 -38.40 -4.07
N TYR A 876 11.12 -38.35 -3.02
CA TYR A 876 12.56 -38.11 -3.17
C TYR A 876 13.29 -39.23 -3.89
N LEU A 877 12.93 -40.50 -3.68
CA LEU A 877 13.45 -41.61 -4.47
C LEU A 877 13.14 -41.44 -5.97
N SER A 878 11.95 -40.94 -6.31
CA SER A 878 11.60 -40.59 -7.70
C SER A 878 12.48 -39.46 -8.24
N CYS A 879 12.77 -38.43 -7.44
CA CYS A 879 13.67 -37.34 -7.83
C CYS A 879 15.09 -37.85 -8.08
N ILE A 880 15.62 -38.74 -7.23
CA ILE A 880 16.92 -39.40 -7.43
C ILE A 880 16.94 -40.13 -8.78
N ALA A 881 15.92 -40.96 -9.04
CA ALA A 881 15.82 -41.73 -10.28
C ALA A 881 15.77 -40.83 -11.52
N ILE A 882 14.97 -39.76 -11.48
CA ILE A 882 14.82 -38.80 -12.58
C ILE A 882 16.12 -38.02 -12.81
N THR A 883 16.74 -37.50 -11.74
CA THR A 883 18.01 -36.76 -11.86
C THR A 883 19.13 -37.65 -12.40
N TRP A 884 19.15 -38.93 -11.98
CA TRP A 884 20.08 -39.92 -12.50
C TRP A 884 19.84 -40.20 -13.98
N TRP A 885 18.60 -40.53 -14.35
CA TRP A 885 18.24 -40.98 -15.69
C TRP A 885 18.40 -39.90 -16.76
N PHE A 886 17.94 -38.68 -16.51
CA PHE A 886 17.96 -37.63 -17.54
C PHE A 886 19.27 -36.85 -17.59
N TYR A 887 19.96 -36.67 -16.45
CA TYR A 887 21.04 -35.69 -16.37
C TYR A 887 22.42 -36.28 -16.08
N THR A 888 22.56 -37.25 -15.16
CA THR A 888 23.89 -37.64 -14.62
C THR A 888 24.40 -39.04 -15.01
N ARG A 889 23.55 -39.93 -15.55
CA ARG A 889 23.97 -41.26 -16.06
C ARG A 889 24.84 -41.17 -17.32
N ARG A 890 25.50 -42.28 -17.71
CA ARG A 890 26.26 -42.35 -18.98
C ARG A 890 25.31 -42.04 -20.14
N GLY A 891 25.63 -41.03 -20.95
CA GLY A 891 24.73 -40.50 -22.01
C GLY A 891 23.67 -39.49 -21.53
N GLY A 892 23.67 -39.11 -20.25
CA GLY A 892 22.79 -38.06 -19.71
C GLY A 892 23.17 -36.65 -20.17
N LEU A 893 22.20 -35.74 -20.21
CA LEU A 893 22.35 -34.44 -20.87
C LEU A 893 23.50 -33.60 -20.29
N LEU A 894 23.70 -33.62 -18.97
CA LEU A 894 24.67 -32.76 -18.27
C LEU A 894 26.00 -33.46 -17.95
N ARG A 895 26.07 -34.80 -18.04
CA ARG A 895 27.25 -35.56 -17.60
C ARG A 895 28.54 -35.15 -18.29
N ASP A 896 28.51 -34.99 -19.62
CA ASP A 896 29.72 -34.69 -20.39
C ASP A 896 30.16 -33.24 -20.19
N ILE A 897 29.20 -32.33 -19.99
CA ILE A 897 29.43 -30.91 -19.66
C ILE A 897 30.13 -30.81 -18.29
N GLU A 898 29.63 -31.54 -17.29
CA GLU A 898 30.10 -31.44 -15.90
C GLU A 898 31.40 -32.21 -15.63
N ARG A 899 31.84 -33.08 -16.55
CA ARG A 899 33.06 -33.89 -16.41
C ARG A 899 34.16 -33.53 -17.43
N GLY A 900 33.98 -32.46 -18.21
CA GLY A 900 34.99 -31.97 -19.16
C GLY A 900 35.26 -32.89 -20.35
N GLY A 901 34.27 -33.69 -20.78
CA GLY A 901 34.43 -34.58 -21.94
C GLY A 901 34.41 -33.81 -23.28
N PRO A 902 35.10 -34.29 -24.33
CA PRO A 902 35.16 -33.60 -25.62
C PRO A 902 33.77 -33.47 -26.25
N SER A 903 33.53 -32.33 -26.91
CA SER A 903 32.30 -32.02 -27.62
C SER A 903 31.91 -33.15 -28.60
N PRO A 904 30.62 -33.53 -28.74
CA PRO A 904 30.17 -34.58 -29.66
C PRO A 904 30.51 -34.30 -31.13
N SER A 905 30.89 -33.07 -31.48
CA SER A 905 31.40 -32.69 -32.81
C SER A 905 32.73 -33.35 -33.18
N SER A 906 33.34 -34.15 -32.30
CA SER A 906 34.56 -34.90 -32.54
C SER A 906 34.35 -36.40 -32.80
N ARG A 907 33.10 -36.91 -32.81
CA ARG A 907 32.84 -38.29 -33.22
C ARG A 907 32.67 -38.36 -34.73
N THR A 908 33.75 -38.72 -35.42
CA THR A 908 33.73 -39.19 -36.81
C THR A 908 32.66 -40.27 -36.95
N PRO A 909 31.79 -40.23 -37.97
CA PRO A 909 30.83 -41.31 -38.21
C PRO A 909 31.61 -42.60 -38.48
N ALA A 910 31.37 -43.65 -37.70
CA ALA A 910 31.85 -44.97 -38.02
C ALA A 910 31.23 -45.39 -39.36
N ALA A 911 32.08 -45.77 -40.30
CA ALA A 911 31.68 -46.25 -41.62
C ALA A 911 30.67 -47.41 -41.49
N GLN A 912 29.58 -47.32 -42.24
CA GLN A 912 28.70 -48.45 -42.50
C GLN A 912 29.50 -49.53 -43.23
N PRO A 913 29.41 -50.83 -42.86
CA PRO A 913 29.89 -51.89 -43.73
C PRO A 913 28.95 -51.98 -44.93
N ALA A 914 29.53 -52.08 -46.12
CA ALA A 914 28.81 -52.35 -47.34
C ALA A 914 28.28 -53.79 -47.38
N ALA A 915 27.11 -53.93 -48.02
CA ALA A 915 26.30 -55.13 -48.29
C ALA A 915 25.33 -55.56 -47.18
#